data_AF-A0A932P739-F1
#
_entry.id   AF-A0A932P739-F1
#
_cell.length_a   1.000
_cell.length_b   1.000
_cell.length_c   1.000
_cell.angle_alpha   90.00
_cell.angle_beta   90.00
_cell.angle_gamma   90.00
#
_symmetry.space_group_name_H-M   'P 1'
#
loop_
_entity.id
_entity.type
_entity.pdbx_description
1 polymer ?
#
loop_
_entity_poly.entity_id
_entity_poly.type
_entity_poly.pdbx_seq_one_letter_code
_entity_poly.pdbx_strand_id
1 'polypeptide(L)'
;SDGAVLTLTTISAYSAGIAVDGSGNLYIPDYQAGTIQELGSPAIPVTYPGVSLSVTGASVVPDSYFLGLGNTPTLSLSGGLANVNAVTLGSNAMAAGLTKIMSGSDQNLLVINASAYSNALTVDASADAAGATLIAGTGVETFYGGGGINALSLASIANQTVTISGGTSTVSNNGHADTLIGNTMWVTYNDGSGNLSINNNASQIIGSVGNEVLRVGAGVTYVDGSFGDDTVTLMAGGQTVTVAVTETLIGGSGNDVVTLYDAFTGGSIDLGAGANTLIVSNLSGGTLTDSVFAQVHNVQALAIGNGIPNASLTLSSQAQAAGIALVDVSGTTGYDWIDAGQMGGITLAAGTGYDNFIGSSSGHDVAILQAAEGQTSLSVNGGTFTIFGGATSGSALNSSNLDEVRFNDGHTLAIFAASGSPITVAGGAGSDTIHATYGIDVIDAGSGGNDTLIGGSGNSTNFVFHGGFDASTGHDTVIGGAGRQNVLTMDFTGGTVSVSVADAAFTNVQNVQLLNVVASGAPVNITLGAAASGSGINMVDAHMTDSGVTIDGHAEAGGLNVIGGYGADTFNGGSGNDYFAGGAGTDKAVYHGAMAGYHFGVASGNVSVQDINPTLGGNDGTDLLTGVETLQFTDGSVTLSANGSTLTGGTGADTLDTSMGGFATVNGGAGADVLIAGAGGETLIGGSGNDVFTINSAAASTTAVPTVIADFVSGADKIDLSAGGGGLTYVQGLTWKGTPVASGAALSGLNQNAVAFTTDGTDGWLMVKGGALDGTLIKLAGVTTGPALSDITGAGSLFSPGAVTLTETANVVQFSGSNVIAAPLVSTATTSLTQEAWVKWDGYNSGGSAQFIFYNGDGSFTGSGLFVDGSGHLGFMAGGVILSVSSNAVLTAGQWQHVALVRNSGTFTVNVDGVDYGFPSGNAGIGSDFANHPGGSFIGAAGTGGGEGFHGEIKDVRFWDTARTSSDLSQNMNKIITSSDPAWASLKGYWRLNEGTGSSLADSSGHNNNASFYVDGQAAPVWVDDRGTTPAGAVDGHLQVSSGLGVTLSILTAAQHGTATLDAATGNWHYAPNNGFLGHDSFVVQADNGYGGIATKTITVASTGTGAFNTAPFSPGGVVFDA
;
A
#
# COMPACT_ATOMS: atom_id res chain seq x y z
N SER A 1 -41.66 -115.64 -46.02
CA SER A 1 -41.18 -116.97 -45.61
C SER A 1 -41.93 -118.00 -46.42
N ASP A 2 -41.24 -118.84 -47.19
CA ASP A 2 -41.78 -120.20 -47.35
C ASP A 2 -41.34 -120.97 -46.10
N GLY A 3 -42.19 -121.72 -45.40
CA GLY A 3 -43.47 -122.23 -45.85
C GLY A 3 -44.45 -122.44 -44.72
N ALA A 4 -45.61 -121.83 -44.90
CA ALA A 4 -46.88 -122.48 -44.62
C ALA A 4 -47.76 -122.33 -45.87
N VAL A 5 -47.95 -123.43 -46.60
CA VAL A 5 -48.74 -123.58 -47.84
C VAL A 5 -50.22 -123.76 -47.44
N LEU A 6 -51.29 -123.10 -47.91
CA LEU A 6 -51.78 -122.44 -49.15
C LEU A 6 -52.86 -123.27 -49.86
N THR A 7 -54.10 -122.76 -49.86
CA THR A 7 -55.08 -123.06 -50.92
C THR A 7 -56.03 -121.87 -51.11
N LEU A 8 -56.24 -121.49 -52.38
CA LEU A 8 -56.94 -120.30 -52.86
C LEU A 8 -58.47 -120.45 -52.90
N THR A 9 -59.17 -119.35 -52.59
CA THR A 9 -60.43 -118.92 -53.24
C THR A 9 -60.56 -117.40 -53.22
N THR A 10 -60.08 -116.74 -54.29
CA THR A 10 -60.56 -115.53 -55.03
C THR A 10 -59.38 -114.79 -55.67
N ILE A 11 -59.47 -114.50 -56.97
CA ILE A 11 -58.41 -113.97 -57.84
C ILE A 11 -58.79 -112.58 -58.34
N SER A 12 -57.83 -111.64 -58.31
CA SER A 12 -57.61 -110.67 -59.39
C SER A 12 -56.11 -110.31 -59.52
N ALA A 13 -55.41 -111.14 -60.30
CA ALA A 13 -54.29 -110.87 -61.21
C ALA A 13 -53.34 -109.64 -61.06
N TYR A 14 -52.05 -109.98 -60.89
CA TYR A 14 -50.82 -109.55 -61.62
C TYR A 14 -50.12 -108.18 -61.37
N SER A 15 -49.24 -108.21 -60.35
CA SER A 15 -47.81 -107.80 -60.23
C SER A 15 -47.08 -106.92 -61.27
N ALA A 16 -46.42 -105.86 -60.76
CA ALA A 16 -44.97 -105.65 -60.87
C ALA A 16 -44.41 -105.35 -59.45
N GLY A 17 -43.35 -106.06 -59.05
CA GLY A 17 -43.03 -106.36 -57.64
C GLY A 17 -42.13 -105.36 -56.91
N ILE A 18 -42.47 -105.13 -55.65
CA ILE A 18 -41.67 -104.47 -54.61
C ILE A 18 -40.71 -105.52 -54.00
N ALA A 19 -39.44 -105.19 -53.81
CA ALA A 19 -38.50 -106.04 -53.05
C ALA A 19 -38.18 -105.41 -51.68
N VAL A 20 -38.18 -106.22 -50.63
CA VAL A 20 -37.72 -105.84 -49.29
C VAL A 20 -36.48 -106.67 -48.98
N ASP A 21 -35.37 -106.03 -48.62
CA ASP A 21 -34.17 -106.77 -48.23
C ASP A 21 -34.29 -107.37 -46.82
N GLY A 22 -33.33 -108.23 -46.45
CA GLY A 22 -33.31 -108.90 -45.14
C GLY A 22 -33.18 -107.96 -43.94
N SER A 23 -33.02 -106.65 -44.15
CA SER A 23 -32.97 -105.61 -43.13
C SER A 23 -34.23 -104.75 -43.07
N GLY A 24 -35.23 -105.04 -43.91
CA GLY A 24 -36.51 -104.33 -43.94
C GLY A 24 -36.54 -103.09 -44.83
N ASN A 25 -35.51 -102.85 -45.65
CA ASN A 25 -35.50 -101.70 -46.57
C ASN A 25 -36.23 -102.03 -47.88
N LEU A 26 -37.08 -101.10 -48.32
CA LEU A 26 -37.86 -101.21 -49.55
C LEU A 26 -37.02 -100.77 -50.75
N TYR A 27 -36.77 -101.68 -51.69
CA TYR A 27 -36.16 -101.38 -52.98
C TYR A 27 -37.24 -101.36 -54.06
N ILE A 28 -37.41 -100.21 -54.71
CA ILE A 28 -38.17 -100.07 -55.95
C ILE A 28 -37.15 -99.93 -57.09
N PRO A 29 -36.97 -100.95 -57.95
CA PRO A 29 -36.08 -100.84 -59.09
C PRO A 29 -36.65 -99.87 -60.15
N ASP A 30 -35.74 -99.08 -60.71
CA ASP A 30 -35.98 -97.96 -61.62
C ASP A 30 -36.72 -98.39 -62.91
N TYR A 31 -37.77 -97.65 -63.27
CA TYR A 31 -38.35 -97.67 -64.62
C TYR A 31 -38.16 -96.29 -65.25
N GLN A 32 -37.23 -96.24 -66.19
CA GLN A 32 -36.98 -95.12 -67.08
C GLN A 32 -38.22 -94.80 -67.95
N ALA A 33 -38.55 -93.51 -67.99
CA ALA A 33 -39.31 -92.80 -69.03
C ALA A 33 -40.82 -93.13 -69.19
N GLY A 34 -41.66 -92.14 -68.86
CA GLY A 34 -43.00 -92.02 -69.42
C GLY A 34 -44.04 -91.44 -68.46
N THR A 35 -44.42 -90.19 -68.70
CA THR A 35 -45.59 -89.46 -68.16
C THR A 35 -46.83 -90.31 -67.85
N ILE A 36 -47.26 -90.38 -66.58
CA ILE A 36 -48.64 -90.75 -66.16
C ILE A 36 -48.92 -90.02 -64.82
N GLN A 37 -49.60 -88.86 -64.81
CA GLN A 37 -51.05 -88.64 -64.68
C GLN A 37 -51.66 -89.18 -63.36
N GLU A 38 -52.01 -88.24 -62.49
CA GLU A 38 -52.75 -88.37 -61.24
C GLU A 38 -54.04 -89.20 -61.41
N LEU A 39 -54.24 -90.22 -60.57
CA LEU A 39 -55.54 -90.85 -60.36
C LEU A 39 -55.81 -90.98 -58.86
N GLY A 40 -56.90 -90.34 -58.43
CA GLY A 40 -57.32 -90.21 -57.04
C GLY A 40 -57.67 -91.53 -56.35
N SER A 41 -57.28 -91.57 -55.07
CA SER A 41 -57.82 -92.23 -53.86
C SER A 41 -59.01 -93.22 -53.99
N PRO A 42 -59.09 -94.28 -53.14
CA PRO A 42 -58.89 -94.16 -51.69
C PRO A 42 -58.06 -95.25 -51.00
N ALA A 43 -57.19 -94.76 -50.12
CA ALA A 43 -56.89 -95.25 -48.77
C ALA A 43 -57.02 -96.76 -48.48
N ILE A 44 -55.87 -97.41 -48.34
CA ILE A 44 -55.61 -98.27 -47.19
C ILE A 44 -54.27 -97.81 -46.60
N PRO A 45 -54.26 -97.14 -45.42
CA PRO A 45 -53.04 -96.67 -44.80
C PRO A 45 -52.33 -97.85 -44.15
N VAL A 46 -51.20 -98.27 -44.71
CA VAL A 46 -50.25 -99.11 -43.97
C VAL A 46 -49.16 -98.17 -43.46
N THR A 47 -49.41 -97.62 -42.28
CA THR A 47 -48.45 -96.78 -41.58
C THR A 47 -47.30 -97.66 -41.07
N TYR A 48 -46.12 -97.57 -41.68
CA TYR A 48 -44.88 -98.06 -41.07
C TYR A 48 -44.17 -96.87 -40.41
N PRO A 49 -44.04 -96.84 -39.07
CA PRO A 49 -43.22 -95.85 -38.40
C PRO A 49 -41.74 -96.10 -38.75
N GLY A 50 -41.03 -95.08 -39.26
CA GLY A 50 -39.56 -95.09 -39.35
C GLY A 50 -38.92 -95.44 -40.72
N VAL A 51 -39.65 -95.39 -41.83
CA VAL A 51 -39.08 -95.69 -43.16
C VAL A 51 -38.28 -94.50 -43.69
N SER A 52 -36.98 -94.70 -43.97
CA SER A 52 -36.11 -93.73 -44.67
C SER A 52 -36.17 -93.98 -46.17
N LEU A 53 -36.39 -92.93 -46.97
CA LEU A 53 -36.34 -93.02 -48.43
C LEU A 53 -34.91 -92.73 -48.89
N SER A 54 -34.23 -93.73 -49.44
CA SER A 54 -32.89 -93.56 -50.05
C SER A 54 -33.06 -93.43 -51.56
N VAL A 55 -32.68 -92.29 -52.14
CA VAL A 55 -32.76 -92.05 -53.59
C VAL A 55 -31.34 -91.97 -54.15
N THR A 56 -31.01 -92.90 -55.04
CA THR A 56 -29.74 -92.95 -55.79
C THR A 56 -29.99 -92.55 -57.24
N GLY A 57 -29.29 -91.51 -57.74
CA GLY A 57 -29.20 -91.20 -59.18
C GLY A 57 -30.32 -90.38 -59.84
N ALA A 58 -31.25 -89.77 -59.09
CA ALA A 58 -32.35 -88.97 -59.65
C ALA A 58 -32.09 -87.46 -59.56
N SER A 59 -32.36 -86.73 -60.66
CA SER A 59 -32.24 -85.26 -60.72
C SER A 59 -33.49 -84.52 -60.22
N VAL A 60 -34.62 -85.22 -60.04
CA VAL A 60 -35.90 -84.68 -59.53
C VAL A 60 -36.60 -85.79 -58.74
N VAL A 61 -37.03 -85.52 -57.51
CA VAL A 61 -37.80 -86.48 -56.68
C VAL A 61 -39.29 -86.11 -56.76
N PRO A 62 -40.16 -86.90 -57.41
CA PRO A 62 -41.59 -86.59 -57.55
C PRO A 62 -42.36 -86.71 -56.22
N ASP A 63 -43.34 -85.82 -55.99
CA ASP A 63 -44.20 -85.76 -54.79
C ASP A 63 -44.87 -87.09 -54.41
N SER A 64 -45.14 -87.95 -55.39
CA SER A 64 -45.80 -89.25 -55.20
C SER A 64 -45.00 -90.25 -54.35
N TYR A 65 -43.68 -90.05 -54.22
CA TYR A 65 -42.81 -90.91 -53.40
C TYR A 65 -43.01 -90.72 -51.89
N PHE A 66 -43.72 -89.67 -51.49
CA PHE A 66 -43.95 -89.34 -50.08
C PHE A 66 -45.36 -89.70 -49.59
N LEU A 67 -46.26 -90.16 -50.48
CA LEU A 67 -47.62 -90.57 -50.11
C LEU A 67 -47.62 -91.88 -49.32
N GLY A 68 -47.94 -91.81 -48.01
CA GLY A 68 -48.12 -92.99 -47.15
C GLY A 68 -46.99 -93.24 -46.14
N LEU A 69 -45.96 -92.39 -46.12
CA LEU A 69 -44.94 -92.41 -45.07
C LEU A 69 -45.55 -91.77 -43.80
N GLY A 70 -45.54 -92.50 -42.68
CA GLY A 70 -46.07 -92.00 -41.41
C GLY A 70 -45.27 -90.81 -40.88
N ASN A 71 -45.85 -90.08 -39.92
CA ASN A 71 -45.28 -88.87 -39.31
C ASN A 71 -43.75 -88.96 -39.15
N THR A 72 -43.02 -88.05 -39.82
CA THR A 72 -41.55 -87.85 -39.89
C THR A 72 -40.72 -88.72 -40.88
N PRO A 73 -41.00 -88.75 -42.19
CA PRO A 73 -40.06 -89.33 -43.16
C PRO A 73 -38.72 -88.56 -43.21
N THR A 74 -37.64 -89.30 -43.47
CA THR A 74 -36.28 -88.77 -43.75
C THR A 74 -35.88 -89.13 -45.18
N LEU A 75 -35.43 -88.16 -45.97
CA LEU A 75 -34.89 -88.35 -47.32
C LEU A 75 -33.37 -88.41 -47.26
N SER A 76 -32.76 -89.53 -47.65
CA SER A 76 -31.29 -89.67 -47.74
C SER A 76 -30.85 -89.74 -49.20
N LEU A 77 -29.98 -88.82 -49.59
CA LEU A 77 -29.36 -88.74 -50.92
C LEU A 77 -27.92 -89.26 -50.78
N SER A 78 -27.70 -90.56 -50.98
CA SER A 78 -26.36 -91.16 -50.93
C SER A 78 -25.96 -91.71 -52.30
N GLY A 79 -24.75 -91.39 -52.76
CA GLY A 79 -24.20 -91.82 -54.04
C GLY A 79 -23.41 -90.70 -54.71
N GLY A 80 -22.13 -90.95 -55.00
CA GLY A 80 -21.24 -89.99 -55.66
C GLY A 80 -21.81 -89.56 -57.01
N LEU A 81 -22.21 -88.30 -57.12
CA LEU A 81 -22.84 -87.74 -58.32
C LEU A 81 -22.14 -86.43 -58.68
N ALA A 82 -21.04 -86.55 -59.41
CA ALA A 82 -20.24 -85.41 -59.87
C ALA A 82 -20.95 -84.46 -60.87
N ASN A 83 -22.26 -84.59 -61.16
CA ASN A 83 -22.96 -83.81 -62.20
C ASN A 83 -24.47 -83.58 -61.95
N VAL A 84 -24.97 -83.54 -60.71
CA VAL A 84 -26.35 -83.11 -60.43
C VAL A 84 -26.34 -81.61 -60.11
N ASN A 85 -27.03 -80.81 -60.93
CA ASN A 85 -27.00 -79.34 -60.82
C ASN A 85 -28.13 -78.74 -59.95
N ALA A 86 -29.18 -79.50 -59.58
CA ALA A 86 -30.22 -79.05 -58.65
C ALA A 86 -31.12 -80.23 -58.23
N VAL A 87 -31.56 -80.26 -56.96
CA VAL A 87 -32.61 -81.17 -56.46
C VAL A 87 -33.80 -80.32 -56.05
N THR A 88 -34.82 -80.23 -56.90
CA THR A 88 -36.04 -79.43 -56.59
C THR A 88 -37.09 -80.32 -55.92
N LEU A 89 -37.58 -79.92 -54.74
CA LEU A 89 -38.69 -80.56 -54.05
C LEU A 89 -40.01 -79.83 -54.36
N GLY A 90 -41.07 -80.58 -54.63
CA GLY A 90 -42.41 -80.06 -54.88
C GLY A 90 -43.21 -79.79 -53.59
N SER A 91 -44.34 -79.11 -53.72
CA SER A 91 -45.15 -78.58 -52.61
C SER A 91 -45.76 -79.65 -51.68
N ASN A 92 -45.84 -80.93 -52.08
CA ASN A 92 -46.50 -81.96 -51.26
C ASN A 92 -45.54 -82.82 -50.41
N ALA A 93 -44.22 -82.72 -50.60
CA ALA A 93 -43.25 -83.50 -49.82
C ALA A 93 -43.34 -83.26 -48.30
N MET A 94 -43.71 -82.04 -47.88
CA MET A 94 -43.93 -81.72 -46.46
C MET A 94 -45.37 -81.93 -45.97
N ALA A 95 -46.37 -82.11 -46.85
CA ALA A 95 -47.71 -82.56 -46.43
C ALA A 95 -47.69 -84.00 -45.88
N ALA A 96 -46.67 -84.78 -46.27
CA ALA A 96 -46.32 -86.08 -45.70
C ALA A 96 -45.45 -85.98 -44.43
N GLY A 97 -45.16 -84.77 -43.94
CA GLY A 97 -44.37 -84.55 -42.72
C GLY A 97 -42.86 -84.77 -42.89
N LEU A 98 -42.29 -84.55 -44.08
CA LEU A 98 -40.84 -84.63 -44.30
C LEU A 98 -40.11 -83.60 -43.43
N THR A 99 -39.34 -84.08 -42.46
CA THR A 99 -38.66 -83.23 -41.49
C THR A 99 -37.16 -83.18 -41.69
N LYS A 100 -36.56 -84.13 -42.44
CA LYS A 100 -35.10 -84.23 -42.58
C LYS A 100 -34.63 -84.64 -43.99
N ILE A 101 -33.66 -83.92 -44.55
CA ILE A 101 -32.91 -84.29 -45.78
C ILE A 101 -31.46 -84.56 -45.41
N MET A 102 -30.87 -85.69 -45.84
CA MET A 102 -29.46 -86.01 -45.65
C MET A 102 -28.73 -86.07 -47.00
N SER A 103 -27.59 -85.38 -47.17
CA SER A 103 -26.79 -85.45 -48.42
C SER A 103 -25.45 -86.17 -48.22
N GLY A 104 -25.03 -86.98 -49.19
CA GLY A 104 -23.74 -87.67 -49.23
C GLY A 104 -22.58 -86.85 -49.83
N SER A 105 -21.37 -87.39 -49.69
CA SER A 105 -20.05 -86.74 -49.69
C SER A 105 -19.46 -86.17 -50.99
N ASP A 106 -20.22 -85.95 -52.07
CA ASP A 106 -19.62 -85.58 -53.38
C ASP A 106 -20.51 -84.65 -54.25
N GLN A 107 -21.22 -83.67 -53.67
CA GLN A 107 -22.13 -82.79 -54.43
C GLN A 107 -21.53 -81.40 -54.67
N ASN A 108 -21.42 -80.97 -55.93
CA ASN A 108 -20.87 -79.65 -56.30
C ASN A 108 -21.89 -78.49 -56.22
N LEU A 109 -23.20 -78.75 -56.31
CA LEU A 109 -24.25 -77.73 -56.25
C LEU A 109 -25.58 -78.35 -55.80
N LEU A 110 -25.97 -78.12 -54.55
CA LEU A 110 -27.30 -78.49 -54.05
C LEU A 110 -28.16 -77.22 -54.01
N VAL A 111 -29.30 -77.22 -54.70
CA VAL A 111 -30.24 -76.08 -54.74
C VAL A 111 -31.57 -76.58 -54.22
N ILE A 112 -32.02 -76.08 -53.07
CA ILE A 112 -33.29 -76.46 -52.44
C ILE A 112 -34.22 -75.25 -52.52
N ASN A 113 -35.13 -75.24 -53.50
CA ASN A 113 -36.10 -74.15 -53.69
C ASN A 113 -37.44 -74.49 -53.01
N ALA A 114 -37.59 -74.16 -51.73
CA ALA A 114 -38.84 -74.25 -50.98
C ALA A 114 -39.50 -72.86 -50.93
N SER A 115 -40.14 -72.44 -52.02
CA SER A 115 -40.67 -71.06 -52.22
C SER A 115 -42.10 -70.83 -51.71
N ALA A 116 -42.66 -71.75 -50.93
CA ALA A 116 -43.92 -71.52 -50.24
C ALA A 116 -43.99 -72.38 -48.97
N TYR A 117 -44.48 -71.80 -47.87
CA TYR A 117 -44.86 -72.44 -46.60
C TYR A 117 -43.82 -72.47 -45.47
N SER A 118 -44.37 -72.41 -44.25
CA SER A 118 -43.80 -71.92 -42.98
C SER A 118 -43.54 -73.03 -41.94
N ASN A 119 -43.12 -74.22 -42.38
CA ASN A 119 -42.96 -75.38 -41.51
C ASN A 119 -41.48 -75.82 -41.44
N ALA A 120 -41.03 -76.25 -40.26
CA ALA A 120 -39.66 -76.65 -39.96
C ALA A 120 -39.09 -77.76 -40.85
N LEU A 121 -38.16 -77.39 -41.75
CA LEU A 121 -37.34 -78.33 -42.52
C LEU A 121 -35.91 -78.35 -41.98
N THR A 122 -35.43 -79.54 -41.59
CA THR A 122 -34.01 -79.78 -41.25
C THR A 122 -33.27 -80.33 -42.48
N VAL A 123 -32.18 -79.69 -42.88
CA VAL A 123 -31.28 -80.18 -43.95
C VAL A 123 -29.94 -80.52 -43.34
N ASP A 124 -29.47 -81.75 -43.50
CA ASP A 124 -28.24 -82.29 -42.90
C ASP A 124 -27.26 -82.75 -43.99
N ALA A 125 -26.31 -81.89 -44.30
CA ALA A 125 -25.23 -82.07 -45.25
C ALA A 125 -23.88 -82.32 -44.55
N SER A 126 -23.87 -82.90 -43.36
CA SER A 126 -22.67 -83.14 -42.53
C SER A 126 -21.61 -84.08 -43.15
N ALA A 127 -21.92 -84.80 -44.22
CA ALA A 127 -20.96 -85.63 -44.94
C ALA A 127 -20.12 -84.78 -45.93
N ASP A 128 -18.86 -84.53 -45.56
CA ASP A 128 -17.73 -83.97 -46.34
C ASP A 128 -18.09 -83.52 -47.78
N ALA A 129 -18.48 -82.25 -47.95
CA ALA A 129 -18.97 -81.70 -49.23
C ALA A 129 -18.02 -80.60 -49.72
N ALA A 130 -16.77 -80.97 -49.99
CA ALA A 130 -15.75 -80.06 -50.46
C ALA A 130 -16.09 -79.45 -51.83
N GLY A 131 -16.29 -78.14 -51.88
CA GLY A 131 -16.51 -77.37 -53.10
C GLY A 131 -17.95 -76.95 -53.39
N ALA A 132 -18.91 -77.30 -52.53
CA ALA A 132 -20.33 -77.06 -52.77
C ALA A 132 -20.73 -75.59 -52.63
N THR A 133 -21.57 -75.09 -53.56
CA THR A 133 -22.38 -73.87 -53.36
C THR A 133 -23.81 -74.30 -53.03
N LEU A 134 -24.42 -73.73 -52.00
CA LEU A 134 -25.76 -74.10 -51.56
C LEU A 134 -26.68 -72.88 -51.56
N ILE A 135 -27.82 -73.00 -52.25
CA ILE A 135 -28.88 -71.97 -52.30
C ILE A 135 -30.13 -72.57 -51.66
N ALA A 136 -30.53 -72.07 -50.49
CA ALA A 136 -31.74 -72.49 -49.80
C ALA A 136 -32.83 -71.41 -49.92
N GLY A 137 -34.03 -71.85 -50.30
CA GLY A 137 -35.24 -71.04 -50.38
C GLY A 137 -35.87 -70.73 -49.02
N THR A 138 -36.99 -70.02 -49.04
CA THR A 138 -37.63 -69.40 -47.86
C THR A 138 -38.05 -70.38 -46.74
N GLY A 139 -38.30 -71.66 -47.01
CA GLY A 139 -38.86 -72.60 -46.02
C GLY A 139 -37.88 -73.41 -45.14
N VAL A 140 -36.59 -73.06 -45.06
CA VAL A 140 -35.59 -73.84 -44.28
C VAL A 140 -35.38 -73.21 -42.90
N GLU A 141 -35.64 -73.96 -41.83
CA GLU A 141 -35.50 -73.47 -40.45
C GLU A 141 -34.20 -73.95 -39.77
N THR A 142 -33.68 -75.13 -40.12
CA THR A 142 -32.43 -75.66 -39.54
C THR A 142 -31.55 -76.34 -40.60
N PHE A 143 -30.29 -75.95 -40.69
CA PHE A 143 -29.29 -76.55 -41.58
C PHE A 143 -28.12 -77.15 -40.77
N TYR A 144 -27.58 -78.31 -41.15
CA TYR A 144 -26.32 -78.88 -40.64
C TYR A 144 -25.36 -79.05 -41.83
N GLY A 145 -24.24 -78.32 -41.88
CA GLY A 145 -23.24 -78.43 -42.95
C GLY A 145 -22.01 -79.25 -42.56
N GLY A 146 -21.41 -79.96 -43.52
CA GLY A 146 -20.11 -80.65 -43.39
C GLY A 146 -18.92 -79.80 -43.86
N GLY A 147 -17.69 -80.30 -43.66
CA GLY A 147 -16.45 -79.70 -44.18
C GLY A 147 -16.50 -79.36 -45.67
N GLY A 148 -16.14 -78.11 -46.01
CA GLY A 148 -15.81 -77.69 -47.38
C GLY A 148 -16.89 -76.96 -48.20
N ILE A 149 -17.93 -76.42 -47.57
CA ILE A 149 -18.92 -75.56 -48.24
C ILE A 149 -18.29 -74.18 -48.56
N ASN A 150 -18.17 -73.85 -49.85
CA ASN A 150 -17.51 -72.61 -50.28
C ASN A 150 -18.40 -71.38 -50.10
N ALA A 151 -19.72 -71.50 -50.34
CA ALA A 151 -20.68 -70.40 -50.21
C ALA A 151 -22.10 -70.92 -49.90
N LEU A 152 -22.73 -70.35 -48.87
CA LEU A 152 -24.14 -70.56 -48.52
C LEU A 152 -24.93 -69.25 -48.73
N SER A 153 -26.01 -69.31 -49.51
CA SER A 153 -26.94 -68.19 -49.78
C SER A 153 -28.37 -68.55 -49.37
N LEU A 154 -29.03 -67.67 -48.61
CA LEU A 154 -30.36 -67.87 -48.02
C LEU A 154 -31.33 -66.79 -48.50
N ALA A 155 -32.56 -67.18 -48.89
CA ALA A 155 -33.63 -66.25 -49.28
C ALA A 155 -34.60 -65.93 -48.12
N SER A 156 -35.23 -64.75 -48.17
CA SER A 156 -35.87 -64.04 -47.05
C SER A 156 -37.01 -64.77 -46.31
N ILE A 157 -36.77 -65.20 -45.07
CA ILE A 157 -37.73 -65.03 -43.93
C ILE A 157 -36.99 -65.04 -42.58
N ALA A 158 -37.66 -64.52 -41.54
CA ALA A 158 -37.16 -64.37 -40.16
C ALA A 158 -36.98 -65.71 -39.42
N ASN A 159 -36.01 -65.78 -38.50
CA ASN A 159 -35.62 -66.94 -37.67
C ASN A 159 -35.09 -68.19 -38.43
N GLN A 160 -33.84 -68.17 -38.90
CA GLN A 160 -33.15 -69.35 -39.44
C GLN A 160 -31.96 -69.75 -38.57
N THR A 161 -31.81 -71.06 -38.28
CA THR A 161 -30.63 -71.62 -37.60
C THR A 161 -29.76 -72.36 -38.60
N VAL A 162 -28.51 -71.92 -38.76
CA VAL A 162 -27.50 -72.57 -39.59
C VAL A 162 -26.46 -73.21 -38.68
N THR A 163 -26.49 -74.52 -38.53
CA THR A 163 -25.43 -75.27 -37.88
C THR A 163 -24.37 -75.68 -38.91
N ILE A 164 -23.09 -75.39 -38.64
CA ILE A 164 -21.98 -75.84 -39.48
C ILE A 164 -21.09 -76.74 -38.62
N SER A 165 -20.75 -77.91 -39.14
CA SER A 165 -19.95 -78.95 -38.49
C SER A 165 -18.93 -79.48 -39.48
N GLY A 166 -17.72 -78.94 -39.47
CA GLY A 166 -16.61 -79.32 -40.34
C GLY A 166 -16.03 -78.12 -41.11
N GLY A 167 -14.71 -77.91 -41.03
CA GLY A 167 -13.91 -77.18 -42.03
C GLY A 167 -14.09 -75.65 -42.13
N THR A 168 -13.53 -75.03 -43.19
CA THR A 168 -13.65 -73.59 -43.49
C THR A 168 -14.89 -73.31 -44.35
N SER A 169 -15.78 -72.41 -43.91
CA SER A 169 -17.01 -72.06 -44.65
C SER A 169 -17.26 -70.55 -44.68
N THR A 170 -17.77 -70.03 -45.81
CA THR A 170 -18.19 -68.62 -45.97
C THR A 170 -19.70 -68.53 -46.20
N VAL A 171 -20.40 -67.65 -45.46
CA VAL A 171 -21.83 -67.38 -45.64
C VAL A 171 -22.01 -65.99 -46.28
N SER A 172 -22.69 -65.89 -47.42
CA SER A 172 -22.82 -64.65 -48.23
C SER A 172 -24.21 -64.48 -48.87
N ASN A 173 -24.63 -63.24 -49.13
CA ASN A 173 -25.98 -62.85 -49.60
C ASN A 173 -25.91 -62.07 -50.93
N ASN A 174 -24.91 -62.35 -51.76
CA ASN A 174 -24.81 -61.86 -53.15
C ASN A 174 -25.04 -60.35 -53.40
N GLY A 175 -24.87 -59.47 -52.40
CA GLY A 175 -24.84 -58.02 -52.58
C GLY A 175 -26.20 -57.32 -52.77
N HIS A 176 -27.32 -57.92 -52.35
CA HIS A 176 -28.60 -57.21 -52.31
C HIS A 176 -28.82 -56.51 -50.95
N ALA A 177 -29.18 -55.23 -51.01
CA ALA A 177 -29.47 -54.40 -49.84
C ALA A 177 -30.89 -54.68 -49.33
N ASP A 178 -31.02 -55.69 -48.48
CA ASP A 178 -32.29 -56.00 -47.82
C ASP A 178 -32.23 -55.62 -46.33
N THR A 179 -33.16 -54.75 -45.91
CA THR A 179 -33.35 -54.29 -44.54
C THR A 179 -34.31 -55.24 -43.82
N LEU A 180 -33.84 -55.93 -42.78
CA LEU A 180 -34.66 -56.82 -41.96
C LEU A 180 -35.07 -56.14 -40.64
N ILE A 181 -36.37 -55.99 -40.42
CA ILE A 181 -36.96 -55.63 -39.12
C ILE A 181 -37.56 -56.92 -38.55
N GLY A 182 -36.90 -57.53 -37.55
CA GLY A 182 -37.41 -58.67 -36.77
C GLY A 182 -36.60 -59.99 -36.88
N ASN A 183 -35.99 -60.36 -35.76
CA ASN A 183 -35.49 -61.66 -35.26
C ASN A 183 -34.59 -62.54 -36.18
N THR A 184 -33.30 -62.34 -35.97
CA THR A 184 -32.20 -63.30 -35.73
C THR A 184 -32.01 -64.51 -36.66
N MET A 185 -30.92 -64.47 -37.43
CA MET A 185 -30.24 -65.68 -37.92
C MET A 185 -29.28 -66.17 -36.83
N TRP A 186 -29.37 -67.44 -36.44
CA TRP A 186 -28.45 -68.09 -35.50
C TRP A 186 -27.50 -68.96 -36.30
N VAL A 187 -26.20 -68.67 -36.28
CA VAL A 187 -25.20 -69.62 -36.79
C VAL A 187 -24.58 -70.33 -35.60
N THR A 188 -24.68 -71.66 -35.54
CA THR A 188 -24.11 -72.49 -34.46
C THR A 188 -23.00 -73.37 -35.04
N TYR A 189 -21.80 -73.33 -34.49
CA TYR A 189 -20.67 -74.16 -34.95
C TYR A 189 -20.48 -75.38 -34.03
N ASN A 190 -20.03 -76.55 -34.53
CA ASN A 190 -20.01 -77.79 -33.74
C ASN A 190 -18.88 -78.81 -34.11
N ASP A 191 -17.63 -78.38 -34.34
CA ASP A 191 -16.52 -79.32 -34.62
C ASP A 191 -15.10 -78.90 -34.19
N GLY A 192 -14.94 -77.84 -33.38
CA GLY A 192 -13.76 -77.63 -32.55
C GLY A 192 -12.39 -77.46 -33.23
N SER A 193 -12.30 -77.03 -34.51
CA SER A 193 -10.99 -76.65 -35.11
C SER A 193 -11.00 -75.79 -36.39
N GLY A 194 -12.13 -75.18 -36.83
CA GLY A 194 -12.22 -74.47 -38.11
C GLY A 194 -12.50 -72.95 -38.03
N ASN A 195 -12.18 -72.22 -39.11
CA ASN A 195 -12.43 -70.77 -39.24
C ASN A 195 -13.79 -70.49 -39.92
N LEU A 196 -14.59 -69.56 -39.37
CA LEU A 196 -15.87 -69.12 -39.93
C LEU A 196 -15.80 -67.65 -40.38
N SER A 197 -16.23 -67.33 -41.60
CA SER A 197 -16.29 -65.95 -42.09
C SER A 197 -17.70 -65.57 -42.54
N ILE A 198 -18.31 -64.61 -41.85
CA ILE A 198 -19.67 -64.12 -42.13
C ILE A 198 -19.58 -62.66 -42.57
N ASN A 199 -20.06 -62.34 -43.76
CA ASN A 199 -20.00 -61.00 -44.35
C ASN A 199 -21.40 -60.48 -44.73
N ASN A 200 -22.29 -60.31 -43.74
CA ASN A 200 -23.67 -59.85 -43.94
C ASN A 200 -24.40 -59.45 -42.65
N ASN A 201 -25.58 -58.80 -42.82
CA ASN A 201 -26.62 -58.41 -41.84
C ASN A 201 -27.19 -59.54 -40.93
N ALA A 202 -26.38 -60.54 -40.54
CA ALA A 202 -26.78 -61.61 -39.63
C ALA A 202 -26.77 -61.12 -38.19
N SER A 203 -27.89 -61.17 -37.48
CA SER A 203 -27.98 -60.52 -36.16
C SER A 203 -27.13 -61.18 -35.05
N GLN A 204 -26.86 -62.49 -35.10
CA GLN A 204 -26.15 -63.22 -34.03
C GLN A 204 -25.27 -64.38 -34.56
N ILE A 205 -24.06 -64.55 -34.02
CA ILE A 205 -23.15 -65.70 -34.22
C ILE A 205 -22.94 -66.37 -32.85
N ILE A 206 -22.99 -67.70 -32.77
CA ILE A 206 -22.70 -68.45 -31.53
C ILE A 206 -21.73 -69.61 -31.84
N GLY A 207 -20.61 -69.63 -31.13
CA GLY A 207 -19.54 -70.63 -31.21
C GLY A 207 -19.89 -71.93 -30.48
N SER A 208 -18.86 -72.73 -30.18
CA SER A 208 -19.03 -74.10 -29.72
C SER A 208 -18.34 -74.34 -28.37
N VAL A 209 -17.86 -75.57 -28.11
CA VAL A 209 -17.07 -75.90 -26.91
C VAL A 209 -15.57 -76.06 -27.22
N GLY A 210 -15.13 -75.68 -28.43
CA GLY A 210 -13.76 -75.81 -28.93
C GLY A 210 -13.11 -74.44 -29.16
N ASN A 211 -11.90 -74.41 -29.73
CA ASN A 211 -11.20 -73.16 -30.02
C ASN A 211 -11.51 -72.71 -31.46
N GLU A 212 -12.25 -71.61 -31.62
CA GLU A 212 -12.75 -71.11 -32.90
C GLU A 212 -12.07 -69.82 -33.37
N VAL A 213 -12.07 -69.58 -34.69
CA VAL A 213 -11.73 -68.26 -35.27
C VAL A 213 -12.92 -67.71 -36.06
N LEU A 214 -13.57 -66.67 -35.53
CA LEU A 214 -14.81 -66.09 -36.03
C LEU A 214 -14.56 -64.73 -36.71
N ARG A 215 -14.71 -64.63 -38.04
CA ARG A 215 -14.53 -63.38 -38.80
C ARG A 215 -15.86 -62.67 -39.02
N VAL A 216 -15.94 -61.41 -38.57
CA VAL A 216 -17.16 -60.60 -38.46
C VAL A 216 -17.14 -59.47 -39.50
N GLY A 217 -17.99 -59.58 -40.53
CA GLY A 217 -18.24 -58.55 -41.53
C GLY A 217 -19.48 -57.69 -41.24
N ALA A 218 -19.74 -56.69 -42.08
CA ALA A 218 -20.76 -55.66 -41.84
C ALA A 218 -22.16 -56.23 -41.58
N GLY A 219 -22.84 -55.67 -40.57
CA GLY A 219 -24.22 -56.02 -40.21
C GLY A 219 -24.38 -57.12 -39.15
N VAL A 220 -23.29 -57.68 -38.62
CA VAL A 220 -23.32 -58.57 -37.46
C VAL A 220 -23.39 -57.80 -36.16
N THR A 221 -24.44 -58.03 -35.37
CA THR A 221 -24.71 -57.27 -34.14
C THR A 221 -24.38 -58.00 -32.84
N TYR A 222 -24.19 -59.32 -32.86
CA TYR A 222 -23.84 -60.13 -31.69
C TYR A 222 -22.98 -61.34 -32.08
N VAL A 223 -21.98 -61.66 -31.28
CA VAL A 223 -21.12 -62.83 -31.42
C VAL A 223 -20.90 -63.42 -30.04
N ASP A 224 -21.00 -64.73 -29.89
CA ASP A 224 -20.71 -65.46 -28.67
C ASP A 224 -19.72 -66.56 -29.04
N GLY A 225 -18.55 -66.64 -28.42
CA GLY A 225 -17.59 -67.72 -28.69
C GLY A 225 -18.00 -69.05 -28.03
N SER A 226 -18.84 -69.00 -27.00
CA SER A 226 -19.17 -70.13 -26.13
C SER A 226 -17.94 -70.66 -25.38
N PHE A 227 -17.77 -71.96 -25.13
CA PHE A 227 -16.63 -72.44 -24.31
C PHE A 227 -15.42 -72.71 -25.21
N GLY A 228 -14.21 -72.32 -24.83
CA GLY A 228 -13.03 -72.55 -25.66
C GLY A 228 -11.95 -71.50 -25.44
N ASP A 229 -10.89 -71.52 -26.25
CA ASP A 229 -10.04 -70.33 -26.49
C ASP A 229 -10.37 -69.78 -27.89
N ASP A 230 -11.33 -68.86 -27.97
CA ASP A 230 -11.88 -68.34 -29.22
C ASP A 230 -11.23 -67.04 -29.67
N THR A 231 -11.14 -66.83 -30.99
CA THR A 231 -10.62 -65.63 -31.65
C THR A 231 -11.67 -65.01 -32.56
N VAL A 232 -12.22 -63.86 -32.19
CA VAL A 232 -13.08 -63.04 -33.05
C VAL A 232 -12.23 -62.04 -33.84
N THR A 233 -12.44 -61.90 -35.14
CA THR A 233 -11.73 -60.95 -36.02
C THR A 233 -12.72 -60.06 -36.78
N LEU A 234 -12.71 -58.75 -36.55
CA LEU A 234 -13.53 -57.77 -37.25
C LEU A 234 -12.94 -57.41 -38.61
N MET A 235 -13.80 -57.24 -39.61
CA MET A 235 -13.38 -56.80 -40.95
C MET A 235 -13.22 -55.27 -41.01
N ALA A 236 -12.54 -54.78 -42.06
CA ALA A 236 -12.13 -53.38 -42.22
C ALA A 236 -13.25 -52.31 -42.32
N GLY A 237 -14.53 -52.68 -42.22
CA GLY A 237 -15.68 -51.83 -42.51
C GLY A 237 -16.19 -50.93 -41.38
N GLY A 238 -15.63 -51.03 -40.17
CA GLY A 238 -16.15 -50.38 -38.98
C GLY A 238 -17.39 -51.10 -38.45
N GLN A 239 -17.20 -51.90 -37.40
CA GLN A 239 -18.16 -52.90 -36.96
C GLN A 239 -18.81 -52.49 -35.64
N THR A 240 -20.14 -52.44 -35.57
CA THR A 240 -20.87 -52.30 -34.29
C THR A 240 -21.42 -53.65 -33.86
N VAL A 241 -20.78 -54.29 -32.88
CA VAL A 241 -21.05 -55.69 -32.51
C VAL A 241 -21.00 -55.90 -31.00
N THR A 242 -21.90 -56.71 -30.46
CA THR A 242 -21.81 -57.22 -29.09
C THR A 242 -21.04 -58.53 -29.09
N VAL A 243 -20.07 -58.74 -28.20
CA VAL A 243 -19.26 -59.95 -28.10
C VAL A 243 -19.44 -60.56 -26.70
N ALA A 244 -19.77 -61.84 -26.65
CA ALA A 244 -19.89 -62.67 -25.44
C ALA A 244 -18.86 -63.81 -25.50
N VAL A 245 -18.42 -64.27 -24.33
CA VAL A 245 -17.55 -65.45 -24.14
C VAL A 245 -16.50 -65.63 -25.24
N THR A 246 -15.52 -64.72 -25.34
CA THR A 246 -14.43 -64.78 -26.34
C THR A 246 -13.11 -64.37 -25.70
N GLU A 247 -12.06 -65.16 -25.92
CA GLU A 247 -10.74 -64.99 -25.30
C GLU A 247 -9.82 -64.05 -26.10
N THR A 248 -9.97 -63.97 -27.43
CA THR A 248 -9.19 -63.08 -28.30
C THR A 248 -10.10 -62.31 -29.26
N LEU A 249 -9.96 -60.99 -29.33
CA LEU A 249 -10.68 -60.12 -30.26
C LEU A 249 -9.68 -59.26 -31.06
N ILE A 250 -9.77 -59.31 -32.38
CA ILE A 250 -8.89 -58.60 -33.30
C ILE A 250 -9.74 -57.71 -34.21
N GLY A 251 -9.45 -56.42 -34.29
CA GLY A 251 -10.20 -55.45 -35.07
C GLY A 251 -9.67 -55.24 -36.49
N GLY A 252 -10.42 -54.45 -37.25
CA GLY A 252 -10.10 -54.11 -38.63
C GLY A 252 -9.30 -52.82 -38.77
N SER A 253 -9.42 -52.18 -39.94
CA SER A 253 -8.94 -50.81 -40.17
C SER A 253 -10.07 -49.77 -40.11
N GLY A 254 -11.26 -50.16 -39.65
CA GLY A 254 -12.44 -49.31 -39.54
C GLY A 254 -12.68 -48.88 -38.10
N ASN A 255 -13.61 -47.95 -37.89
CA ASN A 255 -13.99 -47.53 -36.54
C ASN A 255 -14.93 -48.57 -35.94
N ASP A 256 -14.40 -49.44 -35.09
CA ASP A 256 -15.14 -50.55 -34.49
C ASP A 256 -15.76 -50.11 -33.15
N VAL A 257 -17.04 -50.44 -32.92
CA VAL A 257 -17.78 -50.23 -31.66
C VAL A 257 -18.17 -51.60 -31.10
N VAL A 258 -17.40 -52.09 -30.14
CA VAL A 258 -17.55 -53.43 -29.58
C VAL A 258 -18.19 -53.35 -28.20
N THR A 259 -19.33 -54.01 -27.99
CA THR A 259 -19.95 -54.15 -26.66
C THR A 259 -19.63 -55.51 -26.05
N LEU A 260 -18.97 -55.57 -24.91
CA LEU A 260 -18.77 -56.83 -24.18
C LEU A 260 -20.05 -57.17 -23.40
N TYR A 261 -20.64 -58.33 -23.71
CA TYR A 261 -21.88 -58.81 -23.08
C TYR A 261 -21.63 -59.29 -21.64
N ASP A 262 -20.55 -60.05 -21.44
CA ASP A 262 -20.10 -60.50 -20.13
C ASP A 262 -19.00 -59.60 -19.57
N ALA A 263 -18.80 -59.65 -18.25
CA ALA A 263 -17.69 -58.94 -17.62
C ALA A 263 -16.36 -59.44 -18.21
N PHE A 264 -15.46 -58.52 -18.56
CA PHE A 264 -14.15 -58.89 -19.09
C PHE A 264 -13.32 -59.61 -18.02
N THR A 265 -13.17 -60.92 -18.15
CA THR A 265 -12.49 -61.80 -17.19
C THR A 265 -11.04 -62.11 -17.56
N GLY A 266 -10.54 -61.55 -18.66
CA GLY A 266 -9.19 -61.78 -19.19
C GLY A 266 -9.23 -62.40 -20.59
N GLY A 267 -8.45 -61.83 -21.50
CA GLY A 267 -8.38 -62.14 -22.93
C GLY A 267 -7.54 -61.09 -23.66
N SER A 268 -7.21 -61.28 -24.94
CA SER A 268 -6.48 -60.27 -25.74
C SER A 268 -7.45 -59.51 -26.64
N ILE A 269 -7.56 -58.20 -26.48
CA ILE A 269 -8.34 -57.33 -27.38
C ILE A 269 -7.38 -56.41 -28.11
N ASP A 270 -7.38 -56.42 -29.42
CA ASP A 270 -6.69 -55.43 -30.25
C ASP A 270 -7.64 -54.98 -31.34
N LEU A 271 -8.22 -53.78 -31.26
CA LEU A 271 -9.21 -53.33 -32.25
C LEU A 271 -8.61 -52.74 -33.54
N GLY A 272 -7.29 -52.86 -33.75
CA GLY A 272 -6.65 -52.45 -34.99
C GLY A 272 -6.70 -50.94 -35.25
N ALA A 273 -6.57 -50.52 -36.51
CA ALA A 273 -6.54 -49.10 -36.84
C ALA A 273 -7.96 -48.52 -36.92
N GLY A 274 -8.16 -47.30 -36.43
CA GLY A 274 -9.48 -46.66 -36.42
C GLY A 274 -9.68 -45.85 -35.14
N ALA A 275 -10.82 -45.18 -35.03
CA ALA A 275 -11.33 -44.61 -33.78
C ALA A 275 -12.31 -45.61 -33.16
N ASN A 276 -11.76 -46.53 -32.38
CA ASN A 276 -12.46 -47.70 -31.84
C ASN A 276 -13.03 -47.41 -30.45
N THR A 277 -14.23 -47.94 -30.20
CA THR A 277 -14.93 -47.84 -28.91
C THR A 277 -15.18 -49.24 -28.33
N LEU A 278 -14.77 -49.45 -27.09
CA LEU A 278 -15.10 -50.65 -26.31
C LEU A 278 -16.16 -50.29 -25.27
N ILE A 279 -17.32 -50.94 -25.31
CA ILE A 279 -18.44 -50.72 -24.38
C ILE A 279 -18.50 -51.90 -23.42
N VAL A 280 -18.50 -51.66 -22.11
CA VAL A 280 -18.66 -52.70 -21.09
C VAL A 280 -20.11 -52.67 -20.60
N SER A 281 -20.90 -53.68 -20.97
CA SER A 281 -22.35 -53.69 -20.67
C SER A 281 -22.71 -54.19 -19.27
N ASN A 282 -21.76 -54.81 -18.56
CA ASN A 282 -21.93 -55.29 -17.20
C ASN A 282 -20.61 -55.23 -16.41
N LEU A 283 -20.64 -54.66 -15.21
CA LEU A 283 -19.52 -54.63 -14.27
C LEU A 283 -19.80 -55.60 -13.13
N SER A 284 -19.20 -56.80 -13.14
CA SER A 284 -19.39 -57.75 -12.04
C SER A 284 -18.81 -57.19 -10.73
N GLY A 285 -19.67 -56.66 -9.85
CA GLY A 285 -19.24 -56.01 -8.60
C GLY A 285 -19.01 -54.50 -8.70
N GLY A 286 -19.38 -53.87 -9.82
CA GLY A 286 -19.39 -52.40 -9.95
C GLY A 286 -18.03 -51.71 -10.01
N THR A 287 -16.90 -52.44 -10.13
CA THR A 287 -15.56 -51.87 -10.24
C THR A 287 -14.76 -52.49 -11.40
N LEU A 288 -14.17 -51.67 -12.26
CA LEU A 288 -13.19 -52.07 -13.28
C LEU A 288 -11.81 -51.53 -12.90
N THR A 289 -10.81 -52.41 -12.77
CA THR A 289 -9.45 -52.05 -12.39
C THR A 289 -8.48 -52.16 -13.56
N ASP A 290 -7.42 -51.34 -13.55
CA ASP A 290 -6.46 -51.20 -14.64
C ASP A 290 -5.85 -52.53 -15.16
N SER A 291 -5.71 -53.54 -14.29
CA SER A 291 -5.20 -54.87 -14.65
C SER A 291 -5.99 -55.56 -15.78
N VAL A 292 -7.24 -55.16 -15.99
CA VAL A 292 -8.09 -55.64 -17.09
C VAL A 292 -7.54 -55.19 -18.45
N PHE A 293 -6.86 -54.04 -18.52
CA PHE A 293 -6.34 -53.49 -19.79
C PHE A 293 -4.96 -54.00 -20.19
N ALA A 294 -4.34 -54.88 -19.39
CA ALA A 294 -2.98 -55.38 -19.65
C ALA A 294 -2.80 -56.05 -21.03
N GLN A 295 -3.89 -56.55 -21.63
CA GLN A 295 -3.92 -57.21 -22.94
C GLN A 295 -4.88 -56.53 -23.92
N VAL A 296 -5.25 -55.27 -23.66
CA VAL A 296 -6.11 -54.46 -24.54
C VAL A 296 -5.23 -53.48 -25.31
N HIS A 297 -5.47 -53.33 -26.62
CA HIS A 297 -4.73 -52.46 -27.52
C HIS A 297 -5.65 -51.80 -28.55
N ASN A 298 -5.24 -50.63 -29.02
CA ASN A 298 -5.90 -49.85 -30.08
C ASN A 298 -7.39 -49.53 -29.82
N VAL A 299 -7.74 -49.23 -28.57
CA VAL A 299 -9.08 -48.78 -28.15
C VAL A 299 -8.99 -47.30 -27.78
N GLN A 300 -9.63 -46.40 -28.52
CA GLN A 300 -9.56 -44.95 -28.27
C GLN A 300 -10.62 -44.47 -27.26
N ALA A 301 -11.78 -45.12 -27.24
CA ALA A 301 -12.87 -44.82 -26.31
C ALA A 301 -13.29 -46.06 -25.51
N LEU A 302 -13.44 -45.90 -24.19
CA LEU A 302 -14.03 -46.91 -23.31
C LEU A 302 -15.36 -46.37 -22.81
N ALA A 303 -16.47 -47.04 -23.08
CA ALA A 303 -17.79 -46.65 -22.59
C ALA A 303 -18.36 -47.66 -21.60
N ILE A 304 -19.15 -47.20 -20.63
CA ILE A 304 -19.91 -48.04 -19.72
C ILE A 304 -21.37 -48.06 -20.16
N GLY A 305 -21.98 -49.24 -20.18
CA GLY A 305 -23.35 -49.44 -20.68
C GLY A 305 -24.40 -48.62 -19.92
N ASN A 306 -25.48 -48.28 -20.64
CA ASN A 306 -26.58 -47.48 -20.10
C ASN A 306 -27.25 -48.14 -18.88
N GLY A 307 -27.59 -47.33 -17.87
CA GLY A 307 -28.39 -47.74 -16.71
C GLY A 307 -27.61 -48.50 -15.63
N ILE A 308 -26.27 -48.52 -15.69
CA ILE A 308 -25.43 -49.05 -14.62
C ILE A 308 -25.38 -48.02 -13.47
N PRO A 309 -25.73 -48.41 -12.22
CA PRO A 309 -25.66 -47.52 -11.08
C PRO A 309 -24.29 -47.59 -10.37
N ASN A 310 -23.70 -46.45 -10.03
CA ASN A 310 -22.46 -46.32 -9.25
C ASN A 310 -21.25 -47.05 -9.87
N ALA A 311 -20.96 -46.80 -11.14
CA ALA A 311 -19.83 -47.36 -11.85
C ALA A 311 -18.50 -46.87 -11.24
N SER A 312 -17.64 -47.80 -10.82
CA SER A 312 -16.28 -47.50 -10.36
C SER A 312 -15.23 -47.96 -11.37
N LEU A 313 -14.27 -47.11 -11.67
CA LEU A 313 -13.22 -47.31 -12.65
C LEU A 313 -11.90 -46.79 -12.09
N THR A 314 -10.84 -47.60 -12.14
CA THR A 314 -9.48 -47.18 -11.78
C THR A 314 -8.55 -47.54 -12.92
N LEU A 315 -8.04 -46.55 -13.63
CA LEU A 315 -7.20 -46.62 -14.82
C LEU A 315 -5.79 -46.12 -14.53
N SER A 316 -4.81 -46.73 -15.18
CA SER A 316 -3.41 -46.33 -15.08
C SER A 316 -2.71 -46.40 -16.45
N SER A 317 -1.39 -46.48 -16.42
CA SER A 317 -0.54 -46.67 -17.59
C SER A 317 -0.96 -47.85 -18.51
N GLN A 318 -1.64 -48.89 -18.01
CA GLN A 318 -2.08 -50.00 -18.88
C GLN A 318 -3.26 -49.60 -19.75
N ALA A 319 -4.26 -48.92 -19.19
CA ALA A 319 -5.35 -48.32 -19.98
C ALA A 319 -4.82 -47.29 -21.00
N GLN A 320 -3.79 -46.51 -20.64
CA GLN A 320 -3.18 -45.58 -21.59
C GLN A 320 -2.41 -46.32 -22.70
N ALA A 321 -1.69 -47.39 -22.37
CA ALA A 321 -1.02 -48.25 -23.34
C ALA A 321 -2.02 -48.98 -24.26
N ALA A 322 -3.27 -49.18 -23.82
CA ALA A 322 -4.36 -49.66 -24.65
C ALA A 322 -4.85 -48.64 -25.68
N GLY A 323 -4.43 -47.37 -25.58
CA GLY A 323 -4.80 -46.28 -26.48
C GLY A 323 -5.99 -45.46 -26.01
N ILE A 324 -6.51 -45.71 -24.80
CA ILE A 324 -7.73 -45.09 -24.29
C ILE A 324 -7.46 -43.61 -24.01
N ALA A 325 -8.19 -42.75 -24.71
CA ALA A 325 -8.13 -41.29 -24.59
C ALA A 325 -9.49 -40.68 -24.19
N LEU A 326 -10.58 -41.44 -24.35
CA LEU A 326 -11.92 -41.08 -23.90
C LEU A 326 -12.50 -42.18 -23.00
N VAL A 327 -13.04 -41.80 -21.84
CA VAL A 327 -13.87 -42.66 -20.99
C VAL A 327 -15.26 -42.08 -20.96
N ASP A 328 -16.25 -42.82 -21.44
CA ASP A 328 -17.64 -42.39 -21.50
C ASP A 328 -18.50 -43.19 -20.53
N VAL A 329 -18.79 -42.61 -19.36
CA VAL A 329 -19.78 -43.15 -18.43
C VAL A 329 -21.12 -42.43 -18.58
N SER A 330 -21.35 -41.71 -19.66
CA SER A 330 -22.48 -40.79 -19.74
C SER A 330 -23.85 -41.48 -19.78
N GLY A 331 -23.88 -42.80 -19.94
CA GLY A 331 -25.06 -43.66 -19.77
C GLY A 331 -25.34 -44.12 -18.32
N THR A 332 -24.48 -43.84 -17.33
CA THR A 332 -24.60 -44.34 -15.95
C THR A 332 -25.44 -43.42 -15.05
N THR A 333 -25.78 -43.92 -13.86
CA THR A 333 -26.58 -43.20 -12.85
C THR A 333 -25.97 -43.35 -11.46
N GLY A 334 -26.23 -42.43 -10.53
CA GLY A 334 -25.85 -42.60 -9.13
C GLY A 334 -24.46 -42.06 -8.79
N TYR A 335 -23.67 -42.78 -7.98
CA TYR A 335 -22.34 -42.35 -7.53
C TYR A 335 -21.22 -43.01 -8.33
N ASP A 336 -20.85 -42.43 -9.47
CA ASP A 336 -19.79 -43.00 -10.30
C ASP A 336 -18.40 -42.56 -9.79
N TRP A 337 -17.42 -43.46 -9.75
CA TRP A 337 -16.05 -43.19 -9.29
C TRP A 337 -15.06 -43.50 -10.40
N ILE A 338 -14.43 -42.49 -11.01
CA ILE A 338 -13.46 -42.67 -12.08
C ILE A 338 -12.11 -42.12 -11.63
N ASP A 339 -11.12 -42.99 -11.50
CA ASP A 339 -9.75 -42.61 -11.20
C ASP A 339 -8.87 -42.90 -12.40
N ALA A 340 -8.37 -41.85 -13.06
CA ALA A 340 -7.41 -41.89 -14.15
C ALA A 340 -6.09 -41.20 -13.77
N GLY A 341 -5.77 -41.13 -12.48
CA GLY A 341 -4.68 -40.33 -11.94
C GLY A 341 -3.27 -40.66 -12.43
N GLN A 342 -3.10 -41.80 -13.09
CA GLN A 342 -1.83 -42.25 -13.67
C GLN A 342 -1.83 -42.28 -15.20
N MET A 343 -2.87 -41.78 -15.85
CA MET A 343 -2.92 -41.59 -17.31
C MET A 343 -2.30 -40.22 -17.68
N GLY A 344 -2.43 -39.78 -18.92
CA GLY A 344 -2.09 -38.40 -19.29
C GLY A 344 -2.83 -37.98 -20.53
N GLY A 345 -3.59 -36.89 -20.44
CA GLY A 345 -4.42 -36.37 -21.52
C GLY A 345 -5.66 -37.23 -21.78
N ILE A 346 -6.56 -37.33 -20.78
CA ILE A 346 -7.80 -38.11 -20.85
C ILE A 346 -9.04 -37.20 -20.93
N THR A 347 -10.01 -37.57 -21.76
CA THR A 347 -11.37 -37.00 -21.74
C THR A 347 -12.32 -37.94 -20.99
N LEU A 348 -13.11 -37.43 -20.05
CA LEU A 348 -14.07 -38.19 -19.24
C LEU A 348 -15.48 -37.64 -19.48
N ALA A 349 -16.45 -38.43 -19.93
CA ALA A 349 -17.85 -38.01 -20.05
C ALA A 349 -18.67 -38.58 -18.90
N ALA A 350 -19.36 -37.73 -18.15
CA ALA A 350 -20.08 -38.07 -16.92
C ALA A 350 -21.52 -38.53 -17.14
N GLY A 351 -21.97 -39.44 -16.29
CA GLY A 351 -23.35 -39.89 -16.18
C GLY A 351 -24.23 -38.90 -15.39
N THR A 352 -25.35 -39.39 -14.86
CA THR A 352 -26.25 -38.59 -14.04
C THR A 352 -26.11 -38.94 -12.55
N GLY A 353 -25.68 -37.99 -11.71
CA GLY A 353 -25.63 -38.18 -10.27
C GLY A 353 -24.41 -37.56 -9.59
N TYR A 354 -23.92 -38.20 -8.53
CA TYR A 354 -22.80 -37.74 -7.71
C TYR A 354 -21.50 -38.41 -8.16
N ASP A 355 -20.83 -37.83 -9.12
CA ASP A 355 -19.66 -38.45 -9.76
C ASP A 355 -18.36 -37.98 -9.12
N ASN A 356 -17.35 -38.85 -9.06
CA ASN A 356 -16.02 -38.54 -8.54
C ASN A 356 -14.94 -38.84 -9.58
N PHE A 357 -14.29 -37.82 -10.13
CA PHE A 357 -13.26 -37.97 -11.18
C PHE A 357 -11.87 -37.56 -10.70
N ILE A 358 -10.88 -38.41 -10.93
CA ILE A 358 -9.48 -38.11 -10.62
C ILE A 358 -8.73 -38.10 -11.95
N GLY A 359 -8.34 -36.91 -12.42
CA GLY A 359 -7.47 -36.74 -13.57
C GLY A 359 -6.01 -36.97 -13.21
N SER A 360 -5.15 -36.94 -14.22
CA SER A 360 -3.73 -37.17 -14.05
C SER A 360 -2.99 -35.93 -13.54
N SER A 361 -1.76 -36.13 -13.07
CA SER A 361 -0.87 -35.01 -12.74
C SER A 361 -0.08 -34.46 -13.93
N SER A 362 -0.29 -34.98 -15.15
CA SER A 362 0.46 -34.59 -16.34
C SER A 362 -0.33 -34.86 -17.63
N GLY A 363 -0.52 -33.85 -18.47
CA GLY A 363 -1.35 -33.96 -19.66
C GLY A 363 -2.33 -32.79 -19.69
N HIS A 364 -3.31 -32.84 -20.60
CA HIS A 364 -4.45 -31.92 -20.59
C HIS A 364 -5.72 -32.76 -20.46
N ASP A 365 -6.26 -32.85 -19.25
CA ASP A 365 -7.39 -33.70 -18.89
C ASP A 365 -8.70 -32.92 -18.89
N VAL A 366 -9.75 -33.49 -19.49
CA VAL A 366 -11.04 -32.82 -19.74
C VAL A 366 -12.18 -33.66 -19.15
N ALA A 367 -13.09 -33.06 -18.37
CA ALA A 367 -14.38 -33.67 -18.06
C ALA A 367 -15.51 -33.05 -18.88
N ILE A 368 -16.45 -33.86 -19.36
CA ILE A 368 -17.64 -33.46 -20.11
C ILE A 368 -18.87 -33.81 -19.29
N LEU A 369 -19.73 -32.82 -19.02
CA LEU A 369 -20.94 -32.96 -18.21
C LEU A 369 -22.22 -32.92 -19.08
N GLN A 370 -23.20 -33.77 -18.75
CA GLN A 370 -24.51 -33.80 -19.42
C GLN A 370 -25.54 -32.75 -18.91
N ALA A 371 -25.12 -31.65 -18.29
CA ALA A 371 -26.03 -30.64 -17.72
C ALA A 371 -26.26 -29.44 -18.68
N ALA A 372 -27.45 -28.84 -18.61
CA ALA A 372 -27.79 -27.57 -19.29
C ALA A 372 -27.68 -26.37 -18.32
N GLU A 373 -27.24 -25.22 -18.83
CA GLU A 373 -26.89 -24.02 -18.05
C GLU A 373 -28.09 -23.39 -17.30
N GLY A 374 -27.88 -22.99 -16.03
CA GLY A 374 -28.84 -22.15 -15.32
C GLY A 374 -28.64 -21.95 -13.82
N GLN A 375 -27.99 -22.87 -13.09
CA GLN A 375 -27.68 -22.71 -11.66
C GLN A 375 -26.46 -23.55 -11.26
N THR A 376 -25.34 -23.38 -11.97
CA THR A 376 -24.12 -24.10 -11.62
C THR A 376 -23.44 -23.38 -10.45
N SER A 377 -23.22 -24.07 -9.34
CA SER A 377 -22.40 -23.55 -8.24
C SER A 377 -21.13 -24.37 -8.12
N LEU A 378 -20.01 -23.65 -8.02
CA LEU A 378 -18.69 -24.23 -7.92
C LEU A 378 -18.18 -24.12 -6.48
N SER A 379 -17.63 -25.20 -5.94
CA SER A 379 -16.95 -25.21 -4.65
C SER A 379 -15.58 -25.87 -4.77
N VAL A 380 -14.52 -25.18 -4.37
CA VAL A 380 -13.14 -25.68 -4.37
C VAL A 380 -12.64 -25.78 -2.93
N ASN A 381 -12.14 -26.94 -2.52
CA ASN A 381 -11.50 -27.16 -1.22
C ASN A 381 -10.29 -28.11 -1.37
N GLY A 382 -9.08 -27.59 -1.16
CA GLY A 382 -7.89 -28.43 -0.93
C GLY A 382 -7.56 -29.45 -2.04
N GLY A 383 -7.66 -29.05 -3.31
CA GLY A 383 -7.40 -29.93 -4.47
C GLY A 383 -8.61 -30.75 -4.94
N THR A 384 -9.75 -30.57 -4.28
CA THR A 384 -11.04 -31.18 -4.63
C THR A 384 -11.94 -30.08 -5.18
N PHE A 385 -12.42 -30.27 -6.41
CA PHE A 385 -13.25 -29.34 -7.19
C PHE A 385 -14.64 -29.94 -7.33
N THR A 386 -15.67 -29.27 -6.81
CA THR A 386 -17.05 -29.77 -6.86
C THR A 386 -17.97 -28.86 -7.67
N ILE A 387 -18.53 -29.36 -8.79
CA ILE A 387 -19.57 -28.69 -9.57
C ILE A 387 -20.93 -29.23 -9.16
N PHE A 388 -21.85 -28.37 -8.74
CA PHE A 388 -23.26 -28.73 -8.54
C PHE A 388 -24.08 -28.30 -9.77
N GLY A 389 -24.72 -29.25 -10.46
CA GLY A 389 -25.54 -29.01 -11.64
C GLY A 389 -26.98 -28.59 -11.32
N GLY A 390 -27.44 -27.51 -11.96
CA GLY A 390 -28.65 -26.75 -11.62
C GLY A 390 -30.01 -27.21 -12.18
N ALA A 391 -30.28 -28.50 -12.37
CA ALA A 391 -31.58 -28.96 -12.89
C ALA A 391 -32.32 -29.97 -12.00
N THR A 392 -31.62 -30.72 -11.16
CA THR A 392 -32.21 -31.61 -10.14
C THR A 392 -31.23 -31.73 -8.99
N SER A 393 -31.69 -31.52 -7.76
CA SER A 393 -30.91 -31.80 -6.55
C SER A 393 -30.30 -33.20 -6.62
N GLY A 394 -28.98 -33.31 -6.86
CA GLY A 394 -28.27 -34.59 -6.90
C GLY A 394 -27.21 -34.77 -7.99
N SER A 395 -27.02 -33.82 -8.91
CA SER A 395 -25.91 -33.84 -9.86
C SER A 395 -24.72 -33.09 -9.29
N ALA A 396 -23.72 -33.79 -8.74
CA ALA A 396 -22.50 -33.15 -8.28
C ALA A 396 -21.27 -33.90 -8.79
N LEU A 397 -20.42 -33.22 -9.55
CA LEU A 397 -19.11 -33.75 -9.91
C LEU A 397 -18.11 -33.32 -8.85
N ASN A 398 -17.59 -34.26 -8.09
CA ASN A 398 -16.34 -34.09 -7.37
C ASN A 398 -15.20 -34.44 -8.33
N SER A 399 -14.19 -33.60 -8.46
CA SER A 399 -13.02 -33.92 -9.25
C SER A 399 -11.73 -33.41 -8.63
N SER A 400 -10.63 -34.07 -8.98
CA SER A 400 -9.28 -33.67 -8.60
C SER A 400 -8.36 -33.84 -9.80
N ASN A 401 -7.39 -32.93 -9.95
CA ASN A 401 -6.40 -32.94 -11.04
C ASN A 401 -7.01 -32.96 -12.47
N LEU A 402 -8.11 -32.23 -12.71
CA LEU A 402 -8.60 -31.97 -14.07
C LEU A 402 -8.18 -30.56 -14.51
N ASP A 403 -7.88 -30.39 -15.80
CA ASP A 403 -7.47 -29.10 -16.37
C ASP A 403 -8.68 -28.30 -16.91
N GLU A 404 -9.68 -28.99 -17.45
CA GLU A 404 -10.84 -28.38 -18.10
C GLU A 404 -12.15 -29.13 -17.78
N VAL A 405 -13.25 -28.38 -17.60
CA VAL A 405 -14.61 -28.95 -17.63
C VAL A 405 -15.41 -28.32 -18.77
N ARG A 406 -16.01 -29.17 -19.60
CA ARG A 406 -16.87 -28.79 -20.73
C ARG A 406 -18.32 -29.17 -20.48
N PHE A 407 -19.22 -28.31 -20.91
CA PHE A 407 -20.66 -28.59 -20.97
C PHE A 407 -21.07 -29.02 -22.39
N ASN A 408 -22.19 -29.73 -22.51
CA ASN A 408 -22.65 -30.30 -23.77
C ASN A 408 -23.07 -29.27 -24.84
N ASP A 409 -23.23 -28.00 -24.47
CA ASP A 409 -23.45 -26.86 -25.36
C ASP A 409 -22.16 -26.29 -25.96
N GLY A 410 -20.99 -26.78 -25.53
CA GLY A 410 -19.69 -26.36 -26.03
C GLY A 410 -18.99 -25.30 -25.17
N HIS A 411 -19.54 -24.94 -24.01
CA HIS A 411 -18.90 -24.01 -23.08
C HIS A 411 -17.86 -24.69 -22.19
N THR A 412 -16.81 -23.94 -21.85
CA THR A 412 -15.62 -24.42 -21.12
C THR A 412 -15.43 -23.61 -19.84
N LEU A 413 -15.26 -24.31 -18.72
CA LEU A 413 -14.71 -23.78 -17.48
C LEU A 413 -13.26 -24.24 -17.35
N ALA A 414 -12.31 -23.32 -17.48
CA ALA A 414 -10.88 -23.61 -17.33
C ALA A 414 -10.42 -23.32 -15.89
N ILE A 415 -9.62 -24.23 -15.32
CA ILE A 415 -9.13 -24.13 -13.93
C ILE A 415 -7.61 -24.23 -13.95
N PHE A 416 -6.94 -23.18 -13.49
CA PHE A 416 -5.49 -23.19 -13.35
C PHE A 416 -5.12 -23.28 -11.87
N ALA A 417 -4.66 -24.46 -11.44
CA ALA A 417 -4.15 -24.69 -10.09
C ALA A 417 -2.75 -25.34 -10.13
N ALA A 418 -1.71 -24.54 -10.38
CA ALA A 418 -0.35 -25.01 -10.15
C ALA A 418 -0.11 -25.12 -8.63
N SER A 419 0.51 -26.21 -8.17
CA SER A 419 0.77 -26.45 -6.74
C SER A 419 1.48 -25.24 -6.09
N GLY A 420 0.77 -24.51 -5.22
CA GLY A 420 1.29 -23.33 -4.52
C GLY A 420 1.09 -21.97 -5.21
N SER A 421 0.32 -21.88 -6.30
CA SER A 421 -0.03 -20.62 -7.01
C SER A 421 -1.47 -20.18 -6.76
N PRO A 422 -1.82 -18.90 -7.04
CA PRO A 422 -3.19 -18.40 -6.96
C PRO A 422 -4.14 -19.19 -7.86
N ILE A 423 -5.33 -19.54 -7.38
CA ILE A 423 -6.32 -20.27 -8.20
C ILE A 423 -7.08 -19.26 -9.05
N THR A 424 -7.01 -19.43 -10.38
CA THR A 424 -7.76 -18.64 -11.37
C THR A 424 -8.86 -19.48 -11.99
N VAL A 425 -10.08 -18.92 -12.04
CA VAL A 425 -11.24 -19.49 -12.72
C VAL A 425 -11.63 -18.56 -13.85
N ALA A 426 -11.73 -19.05 -15.08
CA ALA A 426 -12.08 -18.24 -16.25
C ALA A 426 -13.39 -18.70 -16.89
N GLY A 427 -14.27 -17.74 -17.18
CA GLY A 427 -15.47 -17.88 -18.00
C GLY A 427 -15.17 -17.88 -19.50
N GLY A 428 -16.22 -18.10 -20.29
CA GLY A 428 -16.19 -18.18 -21.75
C GLY A 428 -16.53 -16.84 -22.40
N ALA A 429 -17.19 -16.89 -23.56
CA ALA A 429 -17.70 -15.70 -24.26
C ALA A 429 -19.23 -15.52 -24.09
N GLY A 430 -19.81 -16.24 -23.13
CA GLY A 430 -21.25 -16.32 -22.85
C GLY A 430 -21.60 -15.59 -21.55
N SER A 431 -22.87 -15.64 -21.12
CA SER A 431 -23.27 -15.09 -19.81
C SER A 431 -22.97 -16.12 -18.71
N ASP A 432 -21.84 -15.97 -18.06
CA ASP A 432 -21.33 -16.93 -17.09
C ASP A 432 -21.79 -16.60 -15.66
N THR A 433 -22.06 -17.62 -14.83
CA THR A 433 -22.27 -17.43 -13.38
C THR A 433 -21.20 -18.19 -12.62
N ILE A 434 -20.26 -17.46 -12.01
CA ILE A 434 -19.12 -18.03 -11.31
C ILE A 434 -19.21 -17.68 -9.83
N HIS A 435 -19.41 -18.69 -8.99
CA HIS A 435 -19.32 -18.57 -7.52
C HIS A 435 -17.99 -19.14 -7.04
N ALA A 436 -17.15 -18.31 -6.46
CA ALA A 436 -15.95 -18.72 -5.76
C ALA A 436 -16.24 -19.08 -4.30
N THR A 437 -15.51 -20.06 -3.78
CA THR A 437 -15.46 -20.41 -2.34
C THR A 437 -14.09 -20.04 -1.75
N TYR A 438 -13.72 -20.62 -0.60
CA TYR A 438 -12.42 -20.37 0.03
C TYR A 438 -11.24 -20.64 -0.91
N GLY A 439 -10.34 -19.65 -1.08
CA GLY A 439 -9.04 -19.84 -1.73
C GLY A 439 -8.96 -19.56 -3.22
N ILE A 440 -10.00 -18.99 -3.84
CA ILE A 440 -9.92 -18.44 -5.21
C ILE A 440 -9.44 -16.99 -5.14
N ASP A 441 -8.39 -16.69 -5.91
CA ASP A 441 -7.78 -15.36 -5.92
C ASP A 441 -8.19 -14.55 -7.17
N VAL A 442 -8.52 -15.21 -8.29
CA VAL A 442 -8.93 -14.55 -9.54
C VAL A 442 -10.15 -15.23 -10.16
N ILE A 443 -11.16 -14.43 -10.52
CA ILE A 443 -12.29 -14.83 -11.37
C ILE A 443 -12.25 -13.97 -12.63
N ASP A 444 -12.00 -14.58 -13.77
CA ASP A 444 -12.03 -13.93 -15.08
C ASP A 444 -13.40 -14.22 -15.72
N ALA A 445 -14.12 -13.17 -16.11
CA ALA A 445 -15.42 -13.30 -16.78
C ALA A 445 -15.29 -13.94 -18.16
N GLY A 446 -14.12 -13.85 -18.79
CA GLY A 446 -13.94 -14.19 -20.20
C GLY A 446 -14.34 -13.03 -21.12
N SER A 447 -14.72 -13.32 -22.36
CA SER A 447 -14.87 -12.32 -23.42
C SER A 447 -16.34 -12.06 -23.78
N GLY A 448 -16.95 -11.07 -23.12
CA GLY A 448 -18.34 -10.65 -23.37
C GLY A 448 -19.38 -11.64 -22.83
N GLY A 449 -20.61 -11.18 -22.62
CA GLY A 449 -21.60 -11.89 -21.83
C GLY A 449 -22.31 -10.93 -20.87
N ASN A 450 -23.25 -11.45 -20.08
CA ASN A 450 -23.75 -10.79 -18.88
C ASN A 450 -23.34 -11.66 -17.70
N ASP A 451 -22.19 -11.37 -17.10
CA ASP A 451 -21.55 -12.31 -16.19
C ASP A 451 -21.94 -12.03 -14.74
N THR A 452 -22.20 -13.06 -13.96
CA THR A 452 -22.46 -12.97 -12.51
C THR A 452 -21.30 -13.60 -11.75
N LEU A 453 -20.41 -12.77 -11.23
CA LEU A 453 -19.23 -13.21 -10.49
C LEU A 453 -19.43 -12.97 -8.98
N ILE A 454 -19.34 -14.03 -8.18
CA ILE A 454 -19.49 -13.95 -6.73
C ILE A 454 -18.22 -14.47 -6.05
N GLY A 455 -17.59 -13.61 -5.26
CA GLY A 455 -16.44 -13.93 -4.42
C GLY A 455 -16.81 -14.78 -3.22
N GLY A 456 -15.84 -15.58 -2.76
CA GLY A 456 -15.98 -16.45 -1.60
C GLY A 456 -15.74 -15.75 -0.26
N SER A 457 -15.88 -16.50 0.82
CA SER A 457 -15.37 -16.12 2.13
C SER A 457 -13.86 -16.38 2.20
N GLY A 458 -13.03 -15.39 2.56
CA GLY A 458 -11.58 -15.61 2.74
C GLY A 458 -10.69 -14.46 2.26
N ASN A 459 -9.80 -14.75 1.30
CA ASN A 459 -8.86 -13.81 0.69
C ASN A 459 -9.58 -12.81 -0.24
N SER A 460 -8.90 -11.72 -0.56
CA SER A 460 -9.31 -10.79 -1.63
C SER A 460 -9.46 -11.53 -2.96
N THR A 461 -10.60 -11.36 -3.64
CA THR A 461 -10.81 -11.88 -5.00
C THR A 461 -10.63 -10.75 -6.01
N ASN A 462 -9.89 -11.02 -7.09
CA ASN A 462 -9.78 -10.15 -8.26
C ASN A 462 -10.76 -10.61 -9.35
N PHE A 463 -11.70 -9.76 -9.72
CA PHE A 463 -12.69 -10.00 -10.78
C PHE A 463 -12.21 -9.31 -12.06
N VAL A 464 -11.93 -10.06 -13.12
CA VAL A 464 -11.34 -9.54 -14.36
C VAL A 464 -12.37 -9.54 -15.48
N PHE A 465 -12.52 -8.40 -16.16
CA PHE A 465 -13.34 -8.25 -17.37
C PHE A 465 -12.49 -7.73 -18.52
N HIS A 466 -12.53 -8.40 -19.67
CA HIS A 466 -11.80 -8.03 -20.89
C HIS A 466 -12.72 -7.32 -21.89
N GLY A 467 -12.29 -6.18 -22.45
CA GLY A 467 -13.05 -5.46 -23.48
C GLY A 467 -14.17 -4.55 -22.92
N GLY A 468 -14.23 -4.42 -21.59
CA GLY A 468 -15.07 -3.47 -20.88
C GLY A 468 -16.29 -4.09 -20.18
N PHE A 469 -16.56 -3.58 -18.98
CA PHE A 469 -17.78 -3.84 -18.19
C PHE A 469 -18.94 -3.09 -18.87
N ASP A 470 -19.67 -3.75 -19.79
CA ASP A 470 -20.58 -3.10 -20.75
C ASP A 470 -21.89 -2.63 -20.09
N ALA A 471 -21.96 -1.35 -19.71
CA ALA A 471 -23.19 -0.74 -19.20
C ALA A 471 -24.29 -0.50 -20.27
N SER A 472 -24.06 -0.81 -21.56
CA SER A 472 -24.96 -0.42 -22.65
C SER A 472 -25.87 -1.54 -23.20
N THR A 473 -25.66 -2.82 -22.87
CA THR A 473 -26.52 -3.91 -23.40
C THR A 473 -26.97 -5.02 -22.44
N GLY A 474 -26.55 -5.02 -21.17
CA GLY A 474 -26.96 -6.04 -20.20
C GLY A 474 -25.96 -6.11 -19.05
N HIS A 475 -26.35 -6.65 -17.91
CA HIS A 475 -25.70 -6.33 -16.63
C HIS A 475 -24.73 -7.41 -16.16
N ASP A 476 -23.43 -7.12 -16.23
CA ASP A 476 -22.45 -7.78 -15.39
C ASP A 476 -22.76 -7.49 -13.91
N THR A 477 -22.69 -8.53 -13.08
CA THR A 477 -22.97 -8.50 -11.64
C THR A 477 -21.73 -9.01 -10.91
N VAL A 478 -21.22 -8.21 -9.97
CA VAL A 478 -20.04 -8.57 -9.16
C VAL A 478 -20.39 -8.46 -7.68
N ILE A 479 -20.19 -9.53 -6.94
CA ILE A 479 -20.44 -9.58 -5.50
C ILE A 479 -19.15 -10.05 -4.82
N GLY A 480 -18.36 -9.13 -4.27
CA GLY A 480 -17.00 -9.39 -3.78
C GLY A 480 -16.84 -10.41 -2.63
N GLY A 481 -17.93 -10.82 -1.97
CA GLY A 481 -17.85 -11.70 -0.79
C GLY A 481 -17.24 -10.99 0.45
N ALA A 482 -16.86 -11.75 1.48
CA ALA A 482 -16.44 -11.22 2.79
C ALA A 482 -14.93 -10.90 2.90
N GLY A 483 -14.21 -10.85 1.77
CA GLY A 483 -12.78 -10.51 1.70
C GLY A 483 -12.47 -9.08 2.15
N ARG A 484 -11.19 -8.81 2.46
CA ARG A 484 -10.75 -7.50 2.99
C ARG A 484 -10.52 -6.43 1.92
N GLN A 485 -10.19 -6.81 0.68
CA GLN A 485 -9.94 -5.89 -0.45
C GLN A 485 -10.27 -6.57 -1.79
N ASN A 486 -11.55 -6.65 -2.13
CA ASN A 486 -11.96 -7.18 -3.43
C ASN A 486 -11.64 -6.17 -4.53
N VAL A 487 -11.14 -6.67 -5.65
CA VAL A 487 -10.63 -5.88 -6.77
C VAL A 487 -11.48 -6.15 -7.99
N LEU A 488 -12.00 -5.12 -8.65
CA LEU A 488 -12.59 -5.21 -9.99
C LEU A 488 -11.55 -4.70 -10.98
N THR A 489 -10.99 -5.59 -11.79
CA THR A 489 -10.08 -5.27 -12.89
C THR A 489 -10.86 -5.13 -14.19
N MET A 490 -10.76 -3.96 -14.82
CA MET A 490 -11.24 -3.72 -16.17
C MET A 490 -10.05 -3.63 -17.12
N ASP A 491 -9.91 -4.62 -18.00
CA ASP A 491 -8.84 -4.69 -19.00
C ASP A 491 -9.35 -4.26 -20.38
N PHE A 492 -8.84 -3.13 -20.84
CA PHE A 492 -9.13 -2.51 -22.13
C PHE A 492 -7.96 -2.65 -23.11
N THR A 493 -6.99 -3.54 -22.86
CA THR A 493 -5.87 -3.79 -23.76
C THR A 493 -6.37 -4.22 -25.15
N GLY A 494 -5.98 -3.47 -26.19
CA GLY A 494 -6.44 -3.69 -27.57
C GLY A 494 -7.54 -2.74 -28.05
N GLY A 495 -8.06 -1.85 -27.18
CA GLY A 495 -8.92 -0.74 -27.59
C GLY A 495 -8.19 0.26 -28.49
N THR A 496 -8.86 0.77 -29.54
CA THR A 496 -8.28 1.78 -30.47
C THR A 496 -8.91 3.16 -30.34
N VAL A 497 -9.88 3.33 -29.43
CA VAL A 497 -10.68 4.55 -29.23
C VAL A 497 -10.84 4.78 -27.73
N SER A 498 -10.99 6.04 -27.31
CA SER A 498 -11.22 6.44 -25.92
C SER A 498 -12.20 5.52 -25.19
N VAL A 499 -11.79 5.08 -24.01
CA VAL A 499 -12.58 4.23 -23.12
C VAL A 499 -13.39 5.13 -22.18
N SER A 500 -14.65 4.79 -21.94
CA SER A 500 -15.53 5.52 -21.02
C SER A 500 -16.27 4.54 -20.10
N VAL A 501 -16.12 4.73 -18.79
CA VAL A 501 -16.84 3.99 -17.75
C VAL A 501 -17.73 4.98 -17.01
N ALA A 502 -19.05 4.79 -17.09
CA ALA A 502 -20.02 5.64 -16.41
C ALA A 502 -20.42 5.04 -15.05
N ASP A 503 -20.80 5.88 -14.08
CA ASP A 503 -21.20 5.43 -12.73
C ASP A 503 -22.29 4.34 -12.75
N ALA A 504 -23.22 4.42 -13.71
CA ALA A 504 -24.30 3.43 -13.87
C ALA A 504 -23.79 1.98 -14.06
N ALA A 505 -22.55 1.79 -14.53
CA ALA A 505 -21.90 0.49 -14.60
C ALA A 505 -21.88 -0.20 -13.23
N PHE A 506 -21.68 0.53 -12.15
CA PHE A 506 -21.52 -0.06 -10.81
C PHE A 506 -22.84 -0.43 -10.12
N THR A 507 -23.99 -0.29 -10.78
CA THR A 507 -25.32 -0.55 -10.16
C THR A 507 -25.46 -1.99 -9.64
N ASN A 508 -24.78 -2.97 -10.25
CA ASN A 508 -24.81 -4.38 -9.86
C ASN A 508 -23.48 -4.86 -9.27
N VAL A 509 -22.65 -3.93 -8.78
CA VAL A 509 -21.41 -4.24 -8.08
C VAL A 509 -21.63 -4.06 -6.58
N GLN A 510 -21.10 -4.98 -5.78
CA GLN A 510 -21.23 -4.96 -4.32
C GLN A 510 -19.95 -5.49 -3.65
N ASN A 511 -19.56 -4.86 -2.55
CA ASN A 511 -18.40 -5.24 -1.73
C ASN A 511 -17.07 -5.26 -2.51
N VAL A 512 -16.87 -4.32 -3.43
CA VAL A 512 -15.60 -4.12 -4.15
C VAL A 512 -14.97 -2.82 -3.66
N GLN A 513 -13.70 -2.85 -3.24
CA GLN A 513 -13.01 -1.66 -2.71
C GLN A 513 -12.08 -1.00 -3.74
N LEU A 514 -11.46 -1.80 -4.61
CA LEU A 514 -10.51 -1.34 -5.61
C LEU A 514 -11.05 -1.54 -7.02
N LEU A 515 -11.08 -0.47 -7.80
CA LEU A 515 -11.21 -0.52 -9.26
C LEU A 515 -9.81 -0.45 -9.89
N ASN A 516 -9.34 -1.56 -10.45
CA ASN A 516 -8.08 -1.61 -11.20
C ASN A 516 -8.39 -1.45 -12.70
N VAL A 517 -7.66 -0.57 -13.38
CA VAL A 517 -7.89 -0.27 -14.79
C VAL A 517 -6.61 -0.45 -15.59
N VAL A 518 -6.70 -1.27 -16.62
CA VAL A 518 -5.59 -1.59 -17.52
C VAL A 518 -6.00 -1.17 -18.92
N ALA A 519 -5.19 -0.33 -19.58
CA ALA A 519 -5.49 0.16 -20.93
C ALA A 519 -4.19 0.48 -21.68
N SER A 520 -4.20 0.35 -23.01
CA SER A 520 -3.08 0.75 -23.86
C SER A 520 -3.55 1.47 -25.12
N GLY A 521 -2.94 2.62 -25.41
CA GLY A 521 -3.12 3.40 -26.64
C GLY A 521 -4.36 4.28 -26.71
N ALA A 522 -5.21 4.32 -25.68
CA ALA A 522 -6.44 5.10 -25.65
C ALA A 522 -6.62 5.84 -24.30
N PRO A 523 -7.04 7.12 -24.30
CA PRO A 523 -7.42 7.81 -23.07
C PRO A 523 -8.61 7.14 -22.38
N VAL A 524 -8.58 7.11 -21.05
CA VAL A 524 -9.63 6.49 -20.22
C VAL A 524 -10.40 7.58 -19.48
N ASN A 525 -11.73 7.53 -19.50
CA ASN A 525 -12.59 8.41 -18.73
C ASN A 525 -13.45 7.57 -17.77
N ILE A 526 -13.41 7.86 -16.48
CA ILE A 526 -14.14 7.15 -15.43
C ILE A 526 -14.95 8.17 -14.64
N THR A 527 -16.26 7.94 -14.54
CA THR A 527 -17.14 8.72 -13.67
C THR A 527 -17.58 7.87 -12.49
N LEU A 528 -17.39 8.36 -11.27
CA LEU A 528 -17.78 7.72 -10.01
C LEU A 528 -18.85 8.54 -9.30
N GLY A 529 -19.79 7.86 -8.66
CA GLY A 529 -20.88 8.46 -7.91
C GLY A 529 -21.63 7.45 -7.06
N ALA A 530 -22.92 7.68 -6.85
CA ALA A 530 -23.69 6.90 -5.86
C ALA A 530 -23.65 5.38 -6.09
N ALA A 531 -23.53 4.90 -7.33
CA ALA A 531 -23.44 3.46 -7.62
C ALA A 531 -22.04 2.92 -7.29
N ALA A 532 -20.96 3.61 -7.66
CA ALA A 532 -19.60 3.24 -7.28
C ALA A 532 -19.41 3.25 -5.75
N SER A 533 -19.84 4.32 -5.07
CA SER A 533 -19.87 4.43 -3.62
C SER A 533 -20.67 3.31 -2.95
N GLY A 534 -21.87 3.03 -3.48
CA GLY A 534 -22.75 1.95 -3.00
C GLY A 534 -22.15 0.55 -3.17
N SER A 535 -21.25 0.39 -4.16
CA SER A 535 -20.47 -0.83 -4.38
C SER A 535 -19.34 -1.01 -3.37
N GLY A 536 -18.93 0.08 -2.71
CA GLY A 536 -17.81 0.14 -1.78
C GLY A 536 -16.49 0.63 -2.40
N ILE A 537 -16.51 1.06 -3.67
CA ILE A 537 -15.31 1.47 -4.40
C ILE A 537 -14.81 2.78 -3.81
N ASN A 538 -13.60 2.78 -3.27
CA ASN A 538 -12.94 3.96 -2.71
C ASN A 538 -11.48 4.07 -3.12
N MET A 539 -11.02 3.16 -4.00
CA MET A 539 -9.69 3.20 -4.59
C MET A 539 -9.79 2.91 -6.09
N VAL A 540 -9.10 3.73 -6.89
CA VAL A 540 -8.91 3.52 -8.33
C VAL A 540 -7.42 3.42 -8.60
N ASP A 541 -7.02 2.35 -9.27
CA ASP A 541 -5.63 2.14 -9.68
C ASP A 541 -5.55 2.00 -11.20
N ALA A 542 -4.98 3.01 -11.87
CA ALA A 542 -4.76 3.03 -13.30
C ALA A 542 -3.25 3.01 -13.65
N HIS A 543 -2.37 2.54 -12.75
CA HIS A 543 -0.92 2.57 -12.95
C HIS A 543 -0.41 1.85 -14.23
N MET A 544 -1.19 0.91 -14.75
CA MET A 544 -0.88 0.14 -15.96
C MET A 544 -1.43 0.79 -17.25
N THR A 545 -1.99 1.99 -17.18
CA THR A 545 -2.42 2.75 -18.34
C THR A 545 -1.26 3.56 -18.93
N ASP A 546 -1.11 3.54 -20.26
CA ASP A 546 -0.01 4.23 -20.97
C ASP A 546 -0.38 5.61 -21.54
N SER A 547 -1.64 6.02 -21.32
CA SER A 547 -2.30 7.20 -21.88
C SER A 547 -3.08 7.91 -20.77
N GLY A 548 -3.31 9.22 -20.93
CA GLY A 548 -3.94 10.02 -19.87
C GLY A 548 -5.33 9.51 -19.45
N VAL A 549 -5.54 9.51 -18.12
CA VAL A 549 -6.75 9.06 -17.43
C VAL A 549 -7.48 10.26 -16.83
N THR A 550 -8.78 10.34 -17.04
CA THR A 550 -9.67 11.30 -16.37
C THR A 550 -10.57 10.55 -15.40
N ILE A 551 -10.45 10.85 -14.11
CA ILE A 551 -11.30 10.29 -13.05
C ILE A 551 -12.13 11.44 -12.46
N ASP A 552 -13.45 11.29 -12.58
CA ASP A 552 -14.43 12.27 -12.13
C ASP A 552 -15.33 11.66 -11.05
N GLY A 553 -14.95 11.89 -9.80
CA GLY A 553 -15.68 11.53 -8.58
C GLY A 553 -16.51 12.67 -8.00
N HIS A 554 -16.90 13.70 -8.77
CA HIS A 554 -17.65 14.87 -8.24
C HIS A 554 -18.92 14.54 -7.44
N ALA A 555 -19.49 13.35 -7.64
CA ALA A 555 -20.69 12.87 -6.95
C ALA A 555 -20.38 11.97 -5.73
N GLU A 556 -19.11 11.69 -5.45
CA GLU A 556 -18.66 10.96 -4.26
C GLU A 556 -18.65 11.87 -3.03
N ALA A 557 -19.02 11.29 -1.88
CA ALA A 557 -19.08 12.00 -0.60
C ALA A 557 -18.06 11.48 0.44
N GLY A 558 -17.30 10.44 0.09
CA GLY A 558 -16.25 9.84 0.91
C GLY A 558 -14.90 9.96 0.23
N GLY A 559 -13.81 9.81 1.00
CA GLY A 559 -12.45 9.93 0.46
C GLY A 559 -12.12 8.85 -0.57
N LEU A 560 -11.50 9.28 -1.66
CA LEU A 560 -11.09 8.50 -2.82
C LEU A 560 -9.56 8.45 -2.93
N ASN A 561 -9.02 7.26 -3.16
CA ASN A 561 -7.58 7.06 -3.43
C ASN A 561 -7.37 6.72 -4.91
N VAL A 562 -6.59 7.53 -5.62
CA VAL A 562 -6.41 7.43 -7.07
C VAL A 562 -4.93 7.34 -7.45
N ILE A 563 -4.61 6.42 -8.37
CA ILE A 563 -3.32 6.33 -9.05
C ILE A 563 -3.56 6.48 -10.56
N GLY A 564 -3.01 7.53 -11.19
CA GLY A 564 -3.23 7.89 -12.60
C GLY A 564 -2.42 7.06 -13.59
N GLY A 565 -1.12 6.89 -13.34
CA GLY A 565 -0.25 6.02 -14.13
C GLY A 565 0.70 6.79 -15.04
N TYR A 566 0.70 6.49 -16.33
CA TYR A 566 1.44 7.27 -17.33
C TYR A 566 0.49 8.13 -18.15
N GLY A 567 0.96 9.28 -18.61
CA GLY A 567 0.17 10.21 -19.43
C GLY A 567 -0.18 11.47 -18.65
N ALA A 568 -1.03 12.32 -19.23
CA ALA A 568 -1.49 13.53 -18.54
C ALA A 568 -2.85 13.22 -17.91
N ASP A 569 -2.86 13.06 -16.59
CA ASP A 569 -4.03 12.61 -15.85
C ASP A 569 -4.83 13.79 -15.28
N THR A 570 -6.13 13.60 -15.09
CA THR A 570 -7.02 14.58 -14.48
C THR A 570 -7.87 13.93 -13.39
N PHE A 571 -7.77 14.44 -12.17
CA PHE A 571 -8.48 13.94 -10.99
C PHE A 571 -9.47 15.00 -10.49
N ASN A 572 -10.72 14.60 -10.30
CA ASN A 572 -11.70 15.29 -9.47
C ASN A 572 -12.19 14.28 -8.43
N GLY A 573 -11.87 14.46 -7.15
CA GLY A 573 -12.22 13.49 -6.11
C GLY A 573 -13.62 13.64 -5.54
N GLY A 574 -14.30 14.75 -5.82
CA GLY A 574 -15.57 15.06 -5.20
C GLY A 574 -15.41 15.66 -3.82
N SER A 575 -16.29 15.25 -2.91
CA SER A 575 -16.18 15.65 -1.50
C SER A 575 -15.51 14.56 -0.69
N GLY A 576 -14.64 14.93 0.25
CA GLY A 576 -13.91 13.94 1.05
C GLY A 576 -12.49 14.37 1.30
N ASN A 577 -11.68 13.46 1.86
CA ASN A 577 -10.24 13.66 1.92
C ASN A 577 -9.62 12.64 0.96
N ASP A 578 -9.10 13.12 -0.16
CA ASP A 578 -8.67 12.28 -1.25
C ASP A 578 -7.14 12.13 -1.28
N TYR A 579 -6.68 11.10 -1.99
CA TYR A 579 -5.27 10.90 -2.28
C TYR A 579 -5.09 10.74 -3.78
N PHE A 580 -4.29 11.61 -4.40
CA PHE A 580 -3.97 11.52 -5.83
C PHE A 580 -2.48 11.29 -6.04
N ALA A 581 -2.16 10.20 -6.73
CA ALA A 581 -0.86 9.95 -7.30
C ALA A 581 -0.93 10.09 -8.82
N GLY A 582 -0.41 11.19 -9.37
CA GLY A 582 -0.41 11.44 -10.82
C GLY A 582 0.41 10.39 -11.55
N GLY A 583 1.68 10.29 -11.19
CA GLY A 583 2.59 9.31 -11.78
C GLY A 583 3.51 9.99 -12.78
N ALA A 584 3.56 9.50 -14.00
CA ALA A 584 4.45 10.00 -15.03
C ALA A 584 3.69 10.81 -16.08
N GLY A 585 3.86 12.12 -16.07
CA GLY A 585 3.37 13.00 -17.12
C GLY A 585 3.14 14.41 -16.61
N THR A 586 2.02 15.02 -16.96
CA THR A 586 1.65 16.34 -16.44
C THR A 586 0.23 16.23 -15.93
N ASP A 587 0.11 16.11 -14.62
CA ASP A 587 -1.11 15.67 -13.99
C ASP A 587 -1.83 16.82 -13.30
N LYS A 588 -3.16 16.72 -13.22
CA LYS A 588 -4.02 17.82 -12.77
C LYS A 588 -5.05 17.36 -11.74
N ALA A 589 -5.08 18.01 -10.58
CA ALA A 589 -6.18 17.91 -9.63
C ALA A 589 -7.16 19.07 -9.83
N VAL A 590 -8.46 18.81 -9.76
CA VAL A 590 -9.55 19.77 -9.98
C VAL A 590 -10.35 19.94 -8.70
N TYR A 591 -10.55 21.19 -8.30
CA TYR A 591 -11.24 21.62 -7.09
C TYR A 591 -12.49 22.45 -7.43
N HIS A 592 -13.54 22.36 -6.61
CA HIS A 592 -14.86 22.94 -6.92
C HIS A 592 -15.00 24.42 -6.52
N GLY A 593 -14.12 24.91 -5.64
CA GLY A 593 -14.12 26.27 -5.11
C GLY A 593 -13.19 27.23 -5.85
N ALA A 594 -13.15 28.46 -5.33
CA ALA A 594 -12.18 29.49 -5.74
C ALA A 594 -10.89 29.34 -4.92
N MET A 595 -9.74 29.67 -5.49
CA MET A 595 -8.42 29.44 -4.88
C MET A 595 -8.28 30.05 -3.47
N ALA A 596 -8.86 31.22 -3.24
CA ALA A 596 -8.86 31.89 -1.93
C ALA A 596 -9.61 31.12 -0.81
N GLY A 597 -10.35 30.06 -1.17
CA GLY A 597 -11.02 29.15 -0.25
C GLY A 597 -10.19 27.95 0.17
N TYR A 598 -8.89 27.90 -0.18
CA TYR A 598 -8.02 26.76 0.11
C TYR A 598 -6.75 27.17 0.86
N HIS A 599 -6.29 26.27 1.74
CA HIS A 599 -4.95 26.28 2.31
C HIS A 599 -4.08 25.24 1.61
N PHE A 600 -2.81 25.58 1.38
CA PHE A 600 -1.80 24.71 0.81
C PHE A 600 -0.75 24.37 1.88
N GLY A 601 -0.28 23.13 1.89
CA GLY A 601 0.85 22.73 2.74
C GLY A 601 1.57 21.49 2.25
N VAL A 602 2.47 20.97 3.07
CA VAL A 602 3.10 19.67 2.87
C VAL A 602 2.89 18.79 4.11
N ALA A 603 2.26 17.64 3.94
CA ALA A 603 1.99 16.68 5.00
C ALA A 603 2.58 15.32 4.66
N SER A 604 3.44 14.79 5.52
CA SER A 604 4.12 13.50 5.33
C SER A 604 4.88 13.38 4.00
N GLY A 605 5.38 14.50 3.47
CA GLY A 605 6.12 14.56 2.20
C GLY A 605 5.26 14.73 0.94
N ASN A 606 3.93 14.77 1.06
CA ASN A 606 3.00 15.03 -0.03
C ASN A 606 2.46 16.46 0.06
N VAL A 607 2.13 17.06 -1.09
CA VAL A 607 1.42 18.34 -1.11
C VAL A 607 0.02 18.11 -0.54
N SER A 608 -0.44 19.00 0.33
CA SER A 608 -1.77 18.97 0.93
C SER A 608 -2.56 20.19 0.51
N VAL A 609 -3.81 19.99 0.08
CA VAL A 609 -4.74 21.05 -0.30
C VAL A 609 -5.98 20.90 0.55
N GLN A 610 -6.28 21.89 1.39
CA GLN A 610 -7.39 21.88 2.33
C GLN A 610 -8.42 22.94 1.96
N ASP A 611 -9.66 22.52 1.72
CA ASP A 611 -10.82 23.40 1.64
C ASP A 611 -11.16 23.96 3.03
N ILE A 612 -11.11 25.29 3.17
CA ILE A 612 -11.45 26.01 4.41
C ILE A 612 -12.86 26.58 4.41
N ASN A 613 -13.59 26.48 3.29
CA ASN A 613 -14.95 26.96 3.12
C ASN A 613 -15.89 25.85 2.63
N PRO A 614 -16.08 24.76 3.40
CA PRO A 614 -16.82 23.56 2.96
C PRO A 614 -18.33 23.77 2.75
N THR A 615 -18.81 25.00 2.82
CA THR A 615 -20.21 25.40 2.55
C THR A 615 -20.36 26.22 1.26
N LEU A 616 -19.25 26.64 0.65
CA LEU A 616 -19.20 27.50 -0.54
C LEU A 616 -18.34 26.84 -1.62
N GLY A 617 -18.99 26.24 -2.61
CA GLY A 617 -18.30 25.61 -3.76
C GLY A 617 -18.29 24.09 -3.72
N GLY A 618 -18.46 23.47 -2.56
CA GLY A 618 -18.32 22.03 -2.35
C GLY A 618 -17.70 21.79 -0.98
N ASN A 619 -17.43 20.55 -0.60
CA ASN A 619 -16.55 20.25 0.52
C ASN A 619 -15.46 19.32 0.03
N ASP A 620 -14.43 19.88 -0.59
CA ASP A 620 -13.30 19.10 -1.15
C ASP A 620 -12.37 18.58 -0.03
N GLY A 621 -12.69 18.86 1.24
CA GLY A 621 -12.00 18.36 2.41
C GLY A 621 -10.50 18.66 2.42
N THR A 622 -9.66 17.64 2.61
CA THR A 622 -8.21 17.79 2.70
C THR A 622 -7.52 16.68 1.92
N ASP A 623 -7.00 17.06 0.76
CA ASP A 623 -6.41 16.13 -0.20
C ASP A 623 -4.90 16.05 -0.04
N LEU A 624 -4.34 14.90 -0.43
CA LEU A 624 -2.90 14.64 -0.47
C LEU A 624 -2.47 14.26 -1.88
N LEU A 625 -1.45 14.94 -2.38
CA LEU A 625 -1.01 14.87 -3.77
C LEU A 625 0.46 14.46 -3.87
N THR A 626 0.75 13.54 -4.79
CA THR A 626 2.11 13.18 -5.20
C THR A 626 2.19 13.10 -6.71
N GLY A 627 3.25 13.68 -7.30
CA GLY A 627 3.42 13.75 -8.76
C GLY A 627 2.23 14.40 -9.48
N VAL A 628 1.65 15.46 -8.91
CA VAL A 628 0.61 16.29 -9.54
C VAL A 628 1.19 17.69 -9.74
N GLU A 629 1.17 18.19 -10.97
CA GLU A 629 1.81 19.45 -11.33
C GLU A 629 0.83 20.62 -11.39
N THR A 630 -0.46 20.38 -11.62
CA THR A 630 -1.45 21.45 -11.78
C THR A 630 -2.62 21.28 -10.83
N LEU A 631 -2.98 22.35 -10.13
CA LEU A 631 -4.18 22.44 -9.30
C LEU A 631 -5.14 23.42 -9.97
N GLN A 632 -6.32 22.96 -10.37
CA GLN A 632 -7.32 23.76 -11.07
C GLN A 632 -8.45 24.15 -10.13
N PHE A 633 -8.72 25.45 -10.02
CA PHE A 633 -9.82 26.04 -9.27
C PHE A 633 -10.81 26.72 -10.22
N THR A 634 -11.93 27.21 -9.69
CA THR A 634 -12.96 27.90 -10.51
C THR A 634 -12.54 29.26 -11.05
N ASP A 635 -11.57 29.91 -10.42
CA ASP A 635 -11.09 31.26 -10.73
C ASP A 635 -9.66 31.30 -11.28
N GLY A 636 -8.95 30.17 -11.32
CA GLY A 636 -7.57 30.10 -11.78
C GLY A 636 -6.93 28.74 -11.60
N SER A 637 -5.62 28.67 -11.80
CA SER A 637 -4.84 27.45 -11.61
C SER A 637 -3.52 27.76 -10.92
N VAL A 638 -3.05 26.83 -10.10
CA VAL A 638 -1.75 26.85 -9.46
C VAL A 638 -0.89 25.73 -10.03
N THR A 639 0.41 25.97 -10.15
CA THR A 639 1.38 24.98 -10.60
C THR A 639 2.34 24.61 -9.48
N LEU A 640 2.75 23.35 -9.46
CA LEU A 640 3.70 22.77 -8.52
C LEU A 640 4.99 22.41 -9.28
N SER A 641 6.15 22.62 -8.64
CA SER A 641 7.39 22.05 -9.17
C SER A 641 7.36 20.51 -9.09
N ALA A 642 8.14 19.83 -9.94
CA ALA A 642 8.17 18.36 -10.00
C ALA A 642 8.49 17.64 -8.67
N ASN A 643 9.09 18.34 -7.70
CA ASN A 643 9.37 17.84 -6.35
C ASN A 643 8.39 18.36 -5.28
N GLY A 644 7.32 19.07 -5.67
CA GLY A 644 6.32 19.65 -4.77
C GLY A 644 6.82 20.78 -3.87
N SER A 645 8.05 21.29 -4.04
CA SER A 645 8.63 22.28 -3.13
C SER A 645 8.31 23.74 -3.45
N THR A 646 7.81 24.01 -4.66
CA THR A 646 7.46 25.34 -5.16
C THR A 646 6.01 25.38 -5.56
N LEU A 647 5.28 26.37 -5.04
CA LEU A 647 3.91 26.70 -5.44
C LEU A 647 3.94 27.97 -6.29
N THR A 648 3.31 27.97 -7.47
CA THR A 648 3.29 29.13 -8.38
C THR A 648 1.89 29.42 -8.89
N GLY A 649 1.38 30.62 -8.60
CA GLY A 649 0.13 31.14 -9.12
C GLY A 649 0.15 31.37 -10.62
N GLY A 650 -0.99 31.78 -11.15
CA GLY A 650 -1.22 32.01 -12.56
C GLY A 650 -0.89 33.44 -13.00
N THR A 651 -1.71 33.94 -13.92
CA THR A 651 -1.62 35.32 -14.44
C THR A 651 -2.75 36.22 -13.91
N GLY A 652 -3.54 35.73 -12.95
CA GLY A 652 -4.65 36.43 -12.33
C GLY A 652 -4.24 36.97 -10.95
N ALA A 653 -5.16 37.62 -10.25
CA ALA A 653 -4.92 37.94 -8.83
C ALA A 653 -5.16 36.67 -8.00
N ASP A 654 -4.08 36.10 -7.47
CA ASP A 654 -4.11 34.82 -6.77
C ASP A 654 -3.99 35.01 -5.26
N THR A 655 -4.68 34.17 -4.47
CA THR A 655 -4.50 34.11 -3.02
C THR A 655 -3.91 32.75 -2.67
N LEU A 656 -2.62 32.73 -2.36
CA LEU A 656 -1.86 31.53 -2.03
C LEU A 656 -1.65 31.48 -0.51
N ASP A 657 -2.55 30.77 0.17
CA ASP A 657 -2.43 30.56 1.61
C ASP A 657 -1.58 29.33 1.93
N THR A 658 -0.33 29.53 2.35
CA THR A 658 0.56 28.43 2.73
C THR A 658 0.65 28.21 4.23
N SER A 659 -0.31 28.68 5.02
CA SER A 659 -0.27 28.65 6.50
C SER A 659 -0.04 27.27 7.13
N MET A 660 -0.31 26.18 6.39
CA MET A 660 0.00 24.81 6.80
C MET A 660 1.50 24.47 6.75
N GLY A 661 2.31 25.27 6.05
CA GLY A 661 3.77 25.18 5.96
C GLY A 661 4.30 24.09 5.03
N GLY A 662 5.63 24.06 4.89
CA GLY A 662 6.36 22.96 4.22
C GLY A 662 6.78 23.22 2.77
N PHE A 663 6.36 24.33 2.16
CA PHE A 663 6.92 24.78 0.89
C PHE A 663 8.27 25.48 1.10
N ALA A 664 9.14 25.43 0.09
CA ALA A 664 10.39 26.21 0.09
C ALA A 664 10.19 27.57 -0.60
N THR A 665 9.32 27.62 -1.61
CA THR A 665 9.07 28.83 -2.40
C THR A 665 7.60 28.94 -2.76
N VAL A 666 7.06 30.16 -2.63
CA VAL A 666 5.70 30.52 -3.03
C VAL A 666 5.80 31.72 -3.96
N ASN A 667 5.27 31.59 -5.17
CA ASN A 667 5.36 32.60 -6.22
C ASN A 667 3.96 33.01 -6.68
N GLY A 668 3.61 34.29 -6.56
CA GLY A 668 2.31 34.84 -6.97
C GLY A 668 2.10 34.74 -8.47
N GLY A 669 3.13 35.07 -9.25
CA GLY A 669 3.08 35.03 -10.70
C GLY A 669 2.87 36.43 -11.27
N ALA A 670 1.84 36.61 -12.08
CA ALA A 670 1.46 37.94 -12.56
C ALA A 670 0.06 38.25 -12.04
N GLY A 671 -0.14 39.39 -11.41
CA GLY A 671 -1.38 39.61 -10.69
C GLY A 671 -1.21 40.61 -9.57
N ALA A 672 -2.28 40.89 -8.85
CA ALA A 672 -2.16 41.55 -7.56
C ALA A 672 -2.37 40.46 -6.51
N ASP A 673 -1.27 39.82 -6.12
CA ASP A 673 -1.32 38.53 -5.44
C ASP A 673 -1.27 38.69 -3.92
N VAL A 674 -1.88 37.76 -3.21
CA VAL A 674 -1.82 37.67 -1.75
C VAL A 674 -1.10 36.38 -1.37
N LEU A 675 0.09 36.53 -0.79
CA LEU A 675 0.97 35.43 -0.40
C LEU A 675 0.99 35.35 1.13
N ILE A 676 0.37 34.32 1.70
CA ILE A 676 0.31 34.13 3.15
C ILE A 676 1.35 33.07 3.55
N ALA A 677 2.32 33.48 4.36
CA ALA A 677 3.45 32.64 4.74
C ALA A 677 3.06 31.53 5.71
N GLY A 678 3.56 30.33 5.43
CA GLY A 678 3.51 29.17 6.30
C GLY A 678 4.62 29.13 7.34
N ALA A 679 4.59 28.10 8.19
CA ALA A 679 5.70 27.82 9.09
C ALA A 679 6.92 27.24 8.33
N GLY A 680 8.10 27.81 8.57
CA GLY A 680 9.36 27.25 8.08
C GLY A 680 10.27 28.21 7.33
N GLY A 681 9.87 29.47 7.13
CA GLY A 681 10.70 30.48 6.48
C GLY A 681 10.79 30.29 4.97
N GLU A 682 9.67 30.52 4.27
CA GLU A 682 9.56 30.39 2.82
C GLU A 682 10.26 31.54 2.07
N THR A 683 10.62 31.30 0.81
CA THR A 683 10.87 32.39 -0.14
C THR A 683 9.57 32.78 -0.83
N LEU A 684 9.10 34.01 -0.60
CA LEU A 684 7.94 34.59 -1.25
C LEU A 684 8.39 35.47 -2.43
N ILE A 685 7.76 35.26 -3.59
CA ILE A 685 7.99 36.03 -4.81
C ILE A 685 6.62 36.58 -5.24
N GLY A 686 6.46 37.90 -5.26
CA GLY A 686 5.21 38.53 -5.72
C GLY A 686 5.05 38.36 -7.22
N GLY A 687 6.12 38.66 -7.94
CA GLY A 687 6.14 38.69 -9.39
C GLY A 687 5.74 40.06 -9.91
N SER A 688 4.84 40.11 -10.90
CA SER A 688 4.44 41.39 -11.49
C SER A 688 3.07 41.84 -11.01
N GLY A 689 3.02 42.98 -10.35
CA GLY A 689 1.80 43.70 -10.00
C GLY A 689 1.95 44.37 -8.65
N ASN A 690 0.88 44.46 -7.88
CA ASN A 690 0.92 45.06 -6.54
C ASN A 690 0.57 43.98 -5.52
N ASP A 691 1.59 43.40 -4.91
CA ASP A 691 1.44 42.16 -4.16
C ASP A 691 1.36 42.40 -2.66
N VAL A 692 0.79 41.46 -1.92
CA VAL A 692 0.63 41.51 -0.47
C VAL A 692 1.26 40.28 0.17
N PHE A 693 2.37 40.48 0.87
CA PHE A 693 3.07 39.46 1.64
C PHE A 693 2.57 39.45 3.08
N THR A 694 1.80 38.43 3.47
CA THR A 694 1.15 38.36 4.78
C THR A 694 1.90 37.44 5.72
N ILE A 695 2.29 37.95 6.89
CA ILE A 695 2.88 37.18 7.99
C ILE A 695 1.87 37.13 9.14
N ASN A 696 1.14 36.02 9.25
CA ASN A 696 0.03 35.87 10.20
C ASN A 696 0.43 35.20 11.53
N SER A 697 1.64 34.64 11.61
CA SER A 697 2.14 33.90 12.78
C SER A 697 3.64 34.12 12.97
N ALA A 698 4.09 34.22 14.21
CA ALA A 698 5.53 34.27 14.53
C ALA A 698 6.27 32.98 14.12
N ALA A 699 5.55 31.86 13.99
CA ALA A 699 6.12 30.60 13.49
C ALA A 699 6.41 30.65 11.99
N ALA A 700 5.78 31.59 11.25
CA ALA A 700 5.98 31.69 9.82
C ALA A 700 7.40 32.12 9.47
N SER A 701 7.92 33.08 10.23
CA SER A 701 9.22 33.70 9.98
C SER A 701 9.98 33.87 11.28
N THR A 702 10.92 32.96 11.57
CA THR A 702 11.68 32.96 12.83
C THR A 702 13.05 33.59 12.66
N THR A 703 13.73 33.92 13.76
CA THR A 703 15.13 34.38 13.71
C THR A 703 16.12 33.32 13.20
N ALA A 704 15.81 32.03 13.36
CA ALA A 704 16.64 30.93 12.90
C ALA A 704 16.41 30.61 11.42
N VAL A 705 15.15 30.72 10.97
CA VAL A 705 14.72 30.46 9.60
C VAL A 705 13.75 31.58 9.19
N PRO A 706 14.28 32.71 8.68
CA PRO A 706 13.47 33.85 8.28
C PRO A 706 12.84 33.64 6.90
N THR A 707 11.58 34.02 6.75
CA THR A 707 10.90 34.20 5.45
C THR A 707 11.64 35.26 4.65
N VAL A 708 11.84 34.97 3.37
CA VAL A 708 12.52 35.85 2.42
C VAL A 708 11.51 36.36 1.41
N ILE A 709 11.30 37.67 1.36
CA ILE A 709 10.58 38.31 0.25
C ILE A 709 11.61 38.69 -0.81
N ALA A 710 11.51 38.10 -1.99
CA ALA A 710 12.58 38.07 -2.98
C ALA A 710 12.62 39.32 -3.89
N ASP A 711 11.48 39.96 -4.13
CA ASP A 711 11.30 40.96 -5.17
C ASP A 711 10.47 42.18 -4.75
N PHE A 712 10.38 42.44 -3.44
CA PHE A 712 9.59 43.53 -2.87
C PHE A 712 9.91 44.91 -3.49
N VAL A 713 8.87 45.58 -4.00
CA VAL A 713 8.90 46.92 -4.58
C VAL A 713 8.13 47.91 -3.70
N SER A 714 8.86 48.77 -2.98
CA SER A 714 8.27 49.82 -2.14
C SER A 714 7.35 50.75 -2.92
N GLY A 715 6.18 51.07 -2.36
CA GLY A 715 5.12 51.88 -2.97
C GLY A 715 4.20 51.13 -3.94
N ALA A 716 4.53 49.90 -4.33
CA ALA A 716 3.65 49.01 -5.10
C ALA A 716 3.17 47.84 -4.22
N ASP A 717 4.10 47.15 -3.59
CA ASP A 717 3.85 45.98 -2.75
C ASP A 717 3.59 46.35 -1.30
N LYS A 718 2.97 45.41 -0.58
CA LYS A 718 2.69 45.53 0.84
C LYS A 718 3.17 44.33 1.63
N ILE A 719 3.57 44.59 2.86
CA ILE A 719 3.86 43.57 3.87
C ILE A 719 2.80 43.70 4.94
N ASP A 720 1.95 42.69 5.09
CA ASP A 720 0.89 42.68 6.08
C ASP A 720 1.32 41.97 7.37
N LEU A 721 1.40 42.78 8.43
CA LEU A 721 1.74 42.39 9.80
C LEU A 721 0.56 42.66 10.76
N SER A 722 -0.66 42.79 10.25
CA SER A 722 -1.86 43.10 11.03
C SER A 722 -2.14 42.08 12.14
N ALA A 723 -1.73 40.81 11.96
CA ALA A 723 -1.79 39.77 12.98
C ALA A 723 -1.01 40.11 14.26
N GLY A 724 -0.05 41.05 14.20
CA GLY A 724 0.66 41.57 15.37
C GLY A 724 -0.21 42.37 16.37
N GLY A 725 -1.49 42.61 16.06
CA GLY A 725 -2.47 43.27 16.93
C GLY A 725 -2.79 44.72 16.55
N GLY A 726 -2.31 45.20 15.40
CA GLY A 726 -2.49 46.57 14.92
C GLY A 726 -1.77 47.63 15.76
N GLY A 727 -1.46 48.78 15.14
CA GLY A 727 -0.80 49.89 15.85
C GLY A 727 0.68 49.65 16.16
N LEU A 728 1.34 48.77 15.41
CA LEU A 728 2.79 48.66 15.47
C LEU A 728 3.41 50.02 15.14
N THR A 729 4.45 50.38 15.87
CA THR A 729 5.24 51.55 15.52
C THR A 729 6.33 51.14 14.55
N TYR A 730 6.32 51.73 13.35
CA TYR A 730 7.35 51.44 12.37
C TYR A 730 8.60 52.24 12.67
N VAL A 731 9.71 51.56 12.91
CA VAL A 731 11.00 52.14 13.26
C VAL A 731 11.91 52.07 12.04
N GLN A 732 12.21 53.23 11.47
CA GLN A 732 13.24 53.35 10.44
C GLN A 732 14.56 53.86 11.05
N GLY A 733 15.68 53.58 10.39
CA GLY A 733 16.99 54.06 10.80
C GLY A 733 17.67 53.21 11.89
N LEU A 734 17.26 51.95 12.09
CA LEU A 734 17.95 51.04 13.00
C LEU A 734 19.37 50.74 12.48
N THR A 735 20.38 51.04 13.30
CA THR A 735 21.80 50.86 12.95
C THR A 735 22.12 49.37 12.83
N TRP A 736 22.75 48.97 11.72
CA TRP A 736 23.20 47.59 11.54
C TRP A 736 24.36 47.24 12.50
N LYS A 737 24.20 46.15 13.26
CA LYS A 737 25.17 45.65 14.25
C LYS A 737 25.84 44.35 13.82
N GLY A 738 25.95 44.11 12.51
CA GLY A 738 26.60 42.91 11.94
C GLY A 738 25.67 41.73 11.68
N THR A 739 24.57 41.60 12.44
CA THR A 739 23.48 40.64 12.19
C THR A 739 22.12 41.28 12.46
N PRO A 740 21.02 40.73 11.92
CA PRO A 740 19.69 41.27 12.21
C PRO A 740 19.37 41.16 13.70
N VAL A 741 19.61 39.98 14.30
CA VAL A 741 19.37 39.73 15.73
C VAL A 741 20.13 40.71 16.63
N ALA A 742 21.41 41.00 16.33
CA ALA A 742 22.19 41.97 17.09
C ALA A 742 21.65 43.40 16.95
N SER A 743 21.15 43.75 15.76
CA SER A 743 20.53 45.06 15.50
C SER A 743 19.21 45.20 16.27
N GLY A 744 18.40 44.13 16.32
CA GLY A 744 17.15 44.10 17.07
C GLY A 744 17.26 44.14 18.58
N ALA A 745 18.44 43.87 19.16
CA ALA A 745 18.65 44.04 20.59
C ALA A 745 18.34 45.48 21.03
N ALA A 746 18.52 46.47 20.14
CA ALA A 746 18.13 47.85 20.38
C ALA A 746 16.64 47.99 20.69
N LEU A 747 15.78 47.18 20.03
CA LEU A 747 14.32 47.18 20.20
C LEU A 747 13.91 46.90 21.64
N SER A 748 14.72 46.19 22.44
CA SER A 748 14.46 45.98 23.86
C SER A 748 14.22 47.28 24.63
N GLY A 749 14.84 48.38 24.22
CA GLY A 749 14.70 49.72 24.80
C GLY A 749 13.39 50.44 24.49
N LEU A 750 12.57 49.97 23.55
CA LEU A 750 11.24 50.53 23.25
C LEU A 750 10.16 49.97 24.17
N ASN A 751 9.34 50.82 24.76
CA ASN A 751 8.21 50.44 25.63
C ASN A 751 6.89 50.30 24.87
N GLN A 752 6.96 49.98 23.57
CA GLN A 752 5.82 49.80 22.68
C GLN A 752 6.09 48.69 21.65
N ASN A 753 5.02 48.13 21.08
CA ASN A 753 5.14 47.16 19.99
C ASN A 753 5.65 47.86 18.74
N ALA A 754 6.61 47.26 18.07
CA ALA A 754 7.32 47.87 16.97
C ALA A 754 7.62 46.86 15.87
N VAL A 755 7.71 47.37 14.65
CA VAL A 755 8.39 46.70 13.54
C VAL A 755 9.54 47.61 13.12
N ALA A 756 10.75 47.08 12.98
CA ALA A 756 11.92 47.88 12.68
C ALA A 756 12.63 47.40 11.43
N PHE A 757 13.07 48.35 10.61
CA PHE A 757 13.88 48.09 9.44
C PHE A 757 15.36 48.37 9.70
N THR A 758 16.22 47.44 9.29
CA THR A 758 17.67 47.63 9.17
C THR A 758 18.19 47.01 7.87
N THR A 759 19.41 47.35 7.46
CA THR A 759 20.04 46.81 6.25
C THR A 759 21.52 46.54 6.46
N ASP A 760 22.03 45.48 5.85
CA ASP A 760 23.47 45.20 5.80
C ASP A 760 24.18 45.84 4.59
N GLY A 761 23.44 46.62 3.79
CA GLY A 761 23.89 47.25 2.56
C GLY A 761 23.64 46.42 1.29
N THR A 762 23.18 45.17 1.42
CA THR A 762 22.73 44.30 0.32
C THR A 762 21.25 43.98 0.45
N ASP A 763 20.83 43.55 1.64
CA ASP A 763 19.47 43.11 1.95
C ASP A 763 18.88 43.95 3.09
N GLY A 764 17.55 43.98 3.13
CA GLY A 764 16.76 44.63 4.17
C GLY A 764 16.21 43.60 5.15
N TRP A 765 15.99 44.02 6.38
CA TRP A 765 15.51 43.14 7.44
C TRP A 765 14.44 43.85 8.26
N LEU A 766 13.25 43.25 8.32
CA LEU A 766 12.17 43.68 9.21
C LEU A 766 12.13 42.80 10.45
N MET A 767 12.06 43.44 11.60
CA MET A 767 12.10 42.78 12.90
C MET A 767 10.91 43.22 13.72
N VAL A 768 10.11 42.27 14.19
CA VAL A 768 8.92 42.57 14.98
C VAL A 768 9.20 42.34 16.46
N LYS A 769 8.82 43.32 17.27
CA LYS A 769 8.90 43.30 18.73
C LYS A 769 7.53 43.55 19.33
N GLY A 770 7.10 42.64 20.21
CA GLY A 770 5.83 42.68 20.92
C GLY A 770 4.63 42.24 20.08
N GLY A 771 3.50 41.99 20.74
CA GLY A 771 2.30 41.47 20.10
C GLY A 771 2.40 39.97 19.74
N ALA A 772 1.51 39.49 18.89
CA ALA A 772 1.45 38.07 18.50
C ALA A 772 2.55 37.65 17.51
N LEU A 773 3.25 38.64 16.92
CA LEU A 773 4.35 38.44 15.98
C LEU A 773 5.72 38.73 16.63
N ASP A 774 5.82 38.77 17.97
CA ASP A 774 7.09 39.05 18.65
C ASP A 774 8.19 38.04 18.26
N GLY A 775 9.38 38.55 17.93
CA GLY A 775 10.52 37.75 17.48
C GLY A 775 10.51 37.37 16.00
N THR A 776 9.51 37.82 15.23
CA THR A 776 9.47 37.61 13.77
C THR A 776 10.61 38.37 13.09
N LEU A 777 11.33 37.70 12.19
CA LEU A 777 12.40 38.29 11.37
C LEU A 777 12.12 38.00 9.90
N ILE A 778 11.94 39.03 9.07
CA ILE A 778 11.65 38.92 7.64
C ILE A 778 12.81 39.52 6.85
N LYS A 779 13.31 38.80 5.85
CA LYS A 779 14.33 39.29 4.93
C LYS A 779 13.67 39.90 3.70
N LEU A 780 14.09 41.09 3.30
CA LEU A 780 13.72 41.75 2.05
C LEU A 780 14.94 41.73 1.13
N ALA A 781 14.99 40.80 0.19
CA ALA A 781 16.15 40.59 -0.67
C ALA A 781 16.38 41.80 -1.58
N GLY A 782 17.61 42.32 -1.64
CA GLY A 782 17.98 43.48 -2.46
C GLY A 782 17.43 44.84 -1.98
N VAL A 783 16.66 44.90 -0.89
CA VAL A 783 16.04 46.13 -0.39
C VAL A 783 16.97 46.82 0.62
N THR A 784 17.65 47.88 0.19
CA THR A 784 18.61 48.61 1.06
C THR A 784 18.03 49.88 1.68
N THR A 785 16.89 50.36 1.20
CA THR A 785 16.15 51.48 1.76
C THR A 785 14.91 50.96 2.48
N GLY A 786 14.59 51.52 3.65
CA GLY A 786 13.43 51.10 4.41
C GLY A 786 12.14 51.28 3.60
N PRO A 787 11.23 50.29 3.60
CA PRO A 787 9.89 50.44 3.05
C PRO A 787 9.20 51.73 3.53
N ALA A 788 8.23 52.24 2.77
CA ALA A 788 7.41 53.34 3.26
C ALA A 788 6.47 52.85 4.36
N LEU A 789 6.02 53.74 5.25
CA LEU A 789 5.00 53.39 6.26
C LEU A 789 3.73 52.83 5.63
N SER A 790 3.35 53.32 4.44
CA SER A 790 2.21 52.83 3.66
C SER A 790 2.33 51.40 3.17
N ASP A 791 3.56 50.88 3.10
CA ASP A 791 3.84 49.55 2.61
C ASP A 791 3.70 48.50 3.73
N ILE A 792 3.74 48.92 5.00
CA ILE A 792 3.65 48.03 6.15
C ILE A 792 2.22 48.10 6.72
N THR A 793 1.38 47.14 6.33
CA THR A 793 0.03 47.03 6.90
C THR A 793 0.13 46.53 8.35
N GLY A 794 -0.61 47.17 9.26
CA GLY A 794 -0.52 46.92 10.70
C GLY A 794 0.34 47.94 11.46
N ALA A 795 1.17 48.73 10.78
CA ALA A 795 1.91 49.84 11.37
C ALA A 795 1.13 51.16 11.30
N GLY A 796 0.92 51.81 12.46
CA GLY A 796 0.05 52.99 12.57
C GLY A 796 0.79 54.33 12.66
N SER A 797 2.10 54.32 12.94
CA SER A 797 2.90 55.53 13.08
C SER A 797 4.37 55.25 12.79
N LEU A 798 5.07 56.27 12.31
CA LEU A 798 6.52 56.25 12.13
C LEU A 798 7.19 56.72 13.43
N PHE A 799 8.16 55.95 13.93
CA PHE A 799 9.04 56.36 15.01
C PHE A 799 10.15 57.25 14.44
N SER A 800 10.22 58.49 14.92
CA SER A 800 11.37 59.36 14.67
C SER A 800 12.36 59.21 15.82
N PRO A 801 13.58 58.71 15.59
CA PRO A 801 14.60 58.61 16.62
C PRO A 801 14.85 59.96 17.30
N GLY A 802 14.82 59.99 18.63
CA GLY A 802 15.15 61.20 19.40
C GLY A 802 16.66 61.46 19.42
N ALA A 803 17.05 62.74 19.55
CA ALA A 803 18.44 63.13 19.68
C ALA A 803 19.08 62.55 20.95
N VAL A 804 20.33 62.09 20.83
CA VAL A 804 21.16 61.66 21.96
C VAL A 804 22.13 62.78 22.27
N THR A 805 22.25 63.18 23.54
CA THR A 805 23.25 64.15 23.97
C THR A 805 24.23 63.51 24.94
N LEU A 806 25.53 63.76 24.71
CA LEU A 806 26.62 63.33 25.58
C LEU A 806 27.35 64.51 26.21
N THR A 807 27.40 64.54 27.54
CA THR A 807 28.10 65.58 28.32
C THR A 807 29.08 64.95 29.32
N GLU A 808 30.20 65.61 29.57
CA GLU A 808 31.27 65.17 30.49
C GLU A 808 31.29 66.08 31.73
N THR A 809 31.34 65.52 32.95
CA THR A 809 31.33 66.27 34.23
C THR A 809 32.26 65.66 35.29
N ALA A 810 32.79 66.49 36.20
CA ALA A 810 33.51 66.07 37.43
C ALA A 810 32.91 66.80 38.65
N ASN A 811 32.48 66.08 39.69
CA ASN A 811 31.60 66.62 40.75
C ASN A 811 32.08 66.22 42.17
N VAL A 812 31.82 67.07 43.18
CA VAL A 812 31.98 66.80 44.63
C VAL A 812 30.75 67.27 45.42
N VAL A 813 30.66 66.93 46.71
CA VAL A 813 29.55 67.31 47.59
C VAL A 813 29.96 68.38 48.60
N GLN A 814 29.21 69.48 48.64
CA GLN A 814 29.36 70.57 49.60
C GLN A 814 28.37 70.44 50.77
N PHE A 815 28.88 70.71 51.98
CA PHE A 815 28.16 70.68 53.25
C PHE A 815 28.16 72.07 53.91
N SER A 816 26.99 72.53 54.35
CA SER A 816 26.76 73.87 54.93
C SER A 816 26.85 73.95 56.46
N GLY A 817 27.25 72.88 57.14
CA GLY A 817 27.32 72.81 58.60
C GLY A 817 26.08 72.23 59.28
N SER A 818 25.03 71.90 58.53
CA SER A 818 23.79 71.28 59.05
C SER A 818 23.32 70.07 58.24
N ASN A 819 23.97 69.78 57.11
CA ASN A 819 23.52 68.77 56.16
C ASN A 819 24.22 67.44 56.44
N VAL A 820 23.52 66.33 56.15
CA VAL A 820 23.98 64.98 56.48
C VAL A 820 23.79 64.06 55.28
N ILE A 821 24.78 63.20 55.05
CA ILE A 821 24.61 62.01 54.23
C ILE A 821 24.48 60.82 55.18
N ALA A 822 23.40 60.07 55.03
CA ALA A 822 23.15 58.85 55.80
C ALA A 822 23.45 57.62 54.94
N ALA A 823 24.19 56.69 55.52
CA ALA A 823 24.49 55.39 54.94
C ALA A 823 23.96 54.27 55.84
N PRO A 824 23.65 53.08 55.27
CA PRO A 824 23.50 51.86 56.05
C PRO A 824 24.72 51.63 56.96
N LEU A 825 24.54 50.87 58.05
CA LEU A 825 25.62 50.53 58.96
C LEU A 825 26.76 49.80 58.21
N VAL A 826 27.90 50.48 58.05
CA VAL A 826 28.98 50.03 57.16
C VAL A 826 29.95 49.06 57.82
N SER A 827 30.22 49.22 59.12
CA SER A 827 31.13 48.32 59.84
C SER A 827 30.75 48.19 61.30
N THR A 828 30.89 46.99 61.84
CA THR A 828 30.77 46.70 63.28
C THR A 828 32.13 46.49 63.97
N ALA A 829 33.24 46.76 63.28
CA ALA A 829 34.58 46.52 63.79
C ALA A 829 34.90 47.44 64.99
N THR A 830 35.46 46.85 66.05
CA THR A 830 35.75 47.54 67.32
C THR A 830 37.19 47.33 67.80
N THR A 831 38.06 46.70 67.02
CA THR A 831 39.44 46.39 67.42
C THR A 831 40.45 47.16 66.56
N SER A 832 40.38 46.99 65.25
CA SER A 832 41.16 47.73 64.26
C SER A 832 40.25 48.22 63.14
N LEU A 833 40.33 49.50 62.80
CA LEU A 833 39.52 50.13 61.75
C LEU A 833 40.19 51.40 61.23
N THR A 834 39.81 51.85 60.05
CA THR A 834 40.18 53.15 59.50
C THR A 834 38.99 53.82 58.83
N GLN A 835 38.82 55.12 59.06
CA GLN A 835 37.85 55.97 58.37
C GLN A 835 38.63 57.11 57.73
N GLU A 836 38.48 57.35 56.42
CA GLU A 836 39.24 58.36 55.69
C GLU A 836 38.40 59.10 54.65
N ALA A 837 38.81 60.33 54.33
CA ALA A 837 38.20 61.15 53.29
C ALA A 837 39.16 62.26 52.82
N TRP A 838 38.92 62.79 51.62
CA TRP A 838 39.36 64.14 51.29
C TRP A 838 38.35 65.13 51.84
N VAL A 839 38.85 66.18 52.51
CA VAL A 839 38.03 67.26 53.04
C VAL A 839 38.63 68.61 52.67
N LYS A 840 37.77 69.58 52.39
CA LYS A 840 38.13 70.98 52.28
C LYS A 840 37.27 71.74 53.28
N TRP A 841 37.82 71.93 54.46
CA TRP A 841 37.13 72.54 55.58
C TRP A 841 37.04 74.06 55.39
N ASP A 842 35.86 74.65 55.47
CA ASP A 842 35.69 76.10 55.23
C ASP A 842 35.85 76.95 56.50
N GLY A 843 36.14 76.32 57.63
CA GLY A 843 36.22 76.97 58.93
C GLY A 843 34.97 76.78 59.79
N TYR A 844 35.07 77.18 61.05
CA TYR A 844 34.05 76.92 62.07
C TYR A 844 32.80 77.78 61.90
N ASN A 845 31.61 77.16 61.90
CA ASN A 845 30.33 77.86 61.92
C ASN A 845 29.81 77.94 63.37
N SER A 846 29.52 79.14 63.87
CA SER A 846 29.27 79.41 65.29
C SER A 846 27.99 78.73 65.79
N GLY A 847 28.12 77.65 66.58
CA GLY A 847 26.95 76.99 67.21
C GLY A 847 27.20 75.69 68.01
N GLY A 848 28.32 74.98 67.83
CA GLY A 848 28.65 73.75 68.57
C GLY A 848 30.04 73.79 69.23
N SER A 849 30.56 72.63 69.65
CA SER A 849 31.97 72.44 70.03
C SER A 849 32.76 71.52 69.07
N ALA A 850 32.10 70.88 68.09
CA ALA A 850 32.69 69.94 67.13
C ALA A 850 31.93 69.96 65.77
N GLN A 851 32.64 69.73 64.66
CA GLN A 851 32.09 69.52 63.31
C GLN A 851 32.54 68.15 62.78
N PHE A 852 31.61 67.21 62.61
CA PHE A 852 31.94 65.82 62.24
C PHE A 852 32.12 65.62 60.74
N ILE A 853 33.26 65.08 60.35
CA ILE A 853 33.57 64.74 58.94
C ILE A 853 32.87 63.44 58.56
N PHE A 854 33.02 62.42 59.41
CA PHE A 854 32.35 61.14 59.29
C PHE A 854 32.18 60.52 60.66
N TYR A 855 31.14 59.70 60.81
CA TYR A 855 30.84 59.00 62.05
C TYR A 855 30.20 57.65 61.77
N ASN A 856 30.81 56.57 62.29
CA ASN A 856 30.21 55.24 62.27
C ASN A 856 29.77 54.90 63.70
N GLY A 857 28.53 55.23 64.00
CA GLY A 857 27.86 55.15 65.30
C GLY A 857 26.51 55.88 65.26
N ASP A 858 25.78 55.86 66.37
CA ASP A 858 24.71 56.83 66.64
C ASP A 858 25.22 57.90 67.60
N GLY A 859 24.90 59.17 67.36
CA GLY A 859 25.47 60.33 68.07
C GLY A 859 25.16 60.42 69.57
N SER A 860 24.85 59.32 70.26
CA SER A 860 24.55 59.31 71.68
C SER A 860 25.33 58.25 72.47
N PHE A 861 25.59 57.03 71.96
CA PHE A 861 26.21 56.00 72.82
C PHE A 861 27.09 54.95 72.12
N THR A 862 27.19 54.94 70.77
CA THR A 862 27.83 53.83 70.04
C THR A 862 28.86 54.29 69.01
N GLY A 863 29.84 53.44 68.68
CA GLY A 863 30.71 53.65 67.52
C GLY A 863 31.83 54.69 67.69
N SER A 864 32.37 55.17 66.56
CA SER A 864 33.47 56.15 66.52
C SER A 864 33.50 56.99 65.25
N GLY A 865 34.08 58.19 65.32
CA GLY A 865 34.32 59.03 64.14
C GLY A 865 35.15 60.27 64.43
N LEU A 866 35.48 61.00 63.36
CA LEU A 866 36.41 62.12 63.35
C LEU A 866 35.67 63.45 63.24
N PHE A 867 36.11 64.43 64.04
CA PHE A 867 35.59 65.79 63.98
C PHE A 867 36.73 66.81 63.99
N VAL A 868 36.40 68.02 63.52
CA VAL A 868 37.25 69.21 63.62
C VAL A 868 36.61 70.21 64.60
N ASP A 869 37.43 70.81 65.47
CA ASP A 869 36.96 71.82 66.43
C ASP A 869 37.06 73.26 65.87
N GLY A 870 36.63 74.24 66.67
CA GLY A 870 36.64 75.66 66.28
C GLY A 870 38.02 76.28 66.05
N SER A 871 39.09 75.59 66.42
CA SER A 871 40.47 75.98 66.20
C SER A 871 41.16 75.21 65.08
N GLY A 872 40.43 74.34 64.38
CA GLY A 872 40.93 73.49 63.29
C GLY A 872 41.62 72.22 63.77
N HIS A 873 41.68 71.94 65.07
CA HIS A 873 42.30 70.71 65.57
C HIS A 873 41.37 69.52 65.34
N LEU A 874 41.98 68.39 64.97
CA LEU A 874 41.26 67.13 64.81
C LEU A 874 41.15 66.38 66.14
N GLY A 875 39.93 65.96 66.44
CA GLY A 875 39.57 65.10 67.56
C GLY A 875 38.68 63.94 67.10
N PHE A 876 38.42 62.99 68.00
CA PHE A 876 37.52 61.90 67.71
C PHE A 876 36.55 61.66 68.85
N MET A 877 35.39 61.12 68.49
CA MET A 877 34.40 60.62 69.44
C MET A 877 34.39 59.10 69.39
N ALA A 878 34.26 58.46 70.55
CA ALA A 878 34.18 57.01 70.68
C ALA A 878 33.21 56.64 71.82
N GLY A 879 32.24 55.75 71.54
CA GLY A 879 31.27 55.26 72.53
C GLY A 879 30.42 56.36 73.17
N GLY A 880 30.03 57.38 72.39
CA GLY A 880 29.29 58.55 72.89
C GLY A 880 30.12 59.54 73.74
N VAL A 881 31.43 59.33 73.87
CA VAL A 881 32.33 60.23 74.61
C VAL A 881 33.18 61.02 73.62
N ILE A 882 33.01 62.35 73.63
CA ILE A 882 33.91 63.27 72.93
C ILE A 882 35.22 63.33 73.70
N LEU A 883 36.28 62.80 73.11
CA LEU A 883 37.61 62.79 73.70
C LEU A 883 38.40 63.92 73.04
N SER A 884 38.12 65.13 73.49
CA SER A 884 38.74 66.39 73.02
C SER A 884 39.99 66.67 73.85
N VAL A 885 41.05 67.35 73.42
CA VAL A 885 41.46 68.11 72.23
C VAL A 885 43.00 67.88 72.14
N SER A 886 43.67 68.20 71.03
CA SER A 886 45.15 68.19 70.85
C SER A 886 45.80 66.94 70.26
N SER A 887 45.27 66.39 69.15
CA SER A 887 46.22 65.92 68.14
C SER A 887 47.05 67.14 67.68
N ASN A 888 48.31 66.97 67.29
CA ASN A 888 49.08 68.07 66.70
C ASN A 888 48.61 68.42 65.27
N ALA A 889 47.55 67.76 64.77
CA ALA A 889 47.00 67.96 63.45
C ALA A 889 45.99 69.12 63.44
N VAL A 890 46.25 70.12 62.61
CA VAL A 890 45.39 71.28 62.39
C VAL A 890 45.02 71.36 60.91
N LEU A 891 43.73 71.43 60.61
CA LEU A 891 43.24 71.68 59.26
C LEU A 891 43.37 73.16 58.90
N THR A 892 43.77 73.42 57.66
CA THR A 892 43.85 74.76 57.08
C THR A 892 42.57 75.03 56.30
N ALA A 893 41.85 76.08 56.68
CA ALA A 893 40.58 76.41 56.04
C ALA A 893 40.75 76.68 54.52
N GLY A 894 39.83 76.17 53.71
CA GLY A 894 39.77 76.33 52.26
C GLY A 894 40.76 75.47 51.46
N GLN A 895 41.54 74.59 52.10
CA GLN A 895 42.48 73.67 51.43
C GLN A 895 41.95 72.24 51.46
N TRP A 896 42.07 71.54 50.32
CA TRP A 896 41.86 70.08 50.28
C TRP A 896 42.97 69.40 51.07
N GLN A 897 42.59 68.61 52.07
CA GLN A 897 43.47 67.81 52.88
C GLN A 897 42.86 66.43 53.05
N HIS A 898 43.70 65.39 52.96
CA HIS A 898 43.26 64.03 53.25
C HIS A 898 43.33 63.79 54.75
N VAL A 899 42.26 63.26 55.34
CA VAL A 899 42.16 63.01 56.78
C VAL A 899 41.78 61.56 57.03
N ALA A 900 42.38 60.95 58.05
CA ALA A 900 42.01 59.60 58.48
C ALA A 900 42.06 59.43 60.00
N LEU A 901 41.05 58.75 60.55
CA LEU A 901 41.03 58.21 61.90
C LEU A 901 41.41 56.74 61.84
N VAL A 902 42.53 56.38 62.45
CA VAL A 902 43.03 54.99 62.48
C VAL A 902 42.92 54.46 63.90
N ARG A 903 42.41 53.24 64.04
CA ARG A 903 42.46 52.49 65.29
C ARG A 903 43.25 51.21 65.07
N ASN A 904 44.25 50.94 65.89
CA ASN A 904 45.02 49.70 65.88
C ASN A 904 45.09 49.09 67.27
N SER A 905 44.49 47.90 67.44
CA SER A 905 44.58 47.12 68.68
C SER A 905 44.21 47.93 69.95
N GLY A 906 43.22 48.81 69.84
CA GLY A 906 42.73 49.66 70.94
C GLY A 906 43.26 51.10 70.95
N THR A 907 44.32 51.42 70.19
CA THR A 907 44.91 52.77 70.16
C THR A 907 44.40 53.56 68.95
N PHE A 908 43.97 54.80 69.15
CA PHE A 908 43.60 55.72 68.07
C PHE A 908 44.75 56.64 67.66
N THR A 909 44.86 56.92 66.37
CA THR A 909 45.71 57.95 65.78
C THR A 909 44.97 58.72 64.70
N VAL A 910 45.43 59.94 64.42
CA VAL A 910 44.90 60.79 63.35
C VAL A 910 46.00 61.04 62.33
N ASN A 911 45.67 60.82 61.07
CA ASN A 911 46.55 61.07 59.93
C ASN A 911 46.02 62.23 59.10
N VAL A 912 46.90 63.14 58.70
CA VAL A 912 46.59 64.24 57.75
C VAL A 912 47.62 64.21 56.64
N ASP A 913 47.17 64.19 55.38
CA ASP A 913 47.98 64.15 54.16
C ASP A 913 49.06 63.05 54.18
N GLY A 914 48.72 61.89 54.77
CA GLY A 914 49.63 60.75 54.89
C GLY A 914 50.56 60.81 56.11
N VAL A 915 50.52 61.85 56.93
CA VAL A 915 51.37 62.02 58.14
C VAL A 915 50.58 61.69 59.41
N ASP A 916 51.12 60.84 60.28
CA ASP A 916 50.49 60.48 61.57
C ASP A 916 50.89 61.48 62.68
N TYR A 917 49.89 62.06 63.34
CA TYR A 917 50.06 63.08 64.37
C TYR A 917 49.82 62.57 65.80
N GLY A 918 49.34 61.33 65.99
CA GLY A 918 49.07 60.72 67.30
C GLY A 918 48.20 61.57 68.26
N PHE A 919 48.21 61.20 69.56
CA PHE A 919 47.59 61.96 70.65
C PHE A 919 48.54 62.05 71.88
N PRO A 920 48.46 63.10 72.72
CA PRO A 920 49.33 63.28 73.89
C PRO A 920 49.10 62.18 74.95
N SER A 921 50.18 61.77 75.62
CA SER A 921 50.18 60.68 76.61
C SER A 921 49.26 61.00 77.80
N GLY A 922 48.13 60.30 77.89
CA GLY A 922 47.13 60.47 78.97
C GLY A 922 45.74 59.96 78.58
N ASN A 923 45.39 59.98 77.30
CA ASN A 923 44.09 59.51 76.77
C ASN A 923 44.21 58.28 75.83
N ALA A 924 45.40 57.68 75.70
CA ALA A 924 45.66 56.54 74.81
C ALA A 924 45.17 55.17 75.39
N GLY A 925 44.35 55.18 76.44
CA GLY A 925 44.02 54.01 77.25
C GLY A 925 42.53 53.80 77.51
N ILE A 926 41.68 53.92 76.49
CA ILE A 926 40.30 53.41 76.58
C ILE A 926 40.37 51.89 76.37
N GLY A 927 40.69 51.20 77.47
CA GLY A 927 40.69 49.73 77.52
C GLY A 927 39.27 49.18 77.29
N SER A 928 39.19 48.14 76.44
CA SER A 928 38.12 47.14 76.23
C SER A 928 36.61 47.48 76.27
N ASP A 929 36.15 48.66 76.67
CA ASP A 929 34.73 49.01 76.83
C ASP A 929 34.17 49.83 75.65
N PHE A 930 34.34 49.32 74.42
CA PHE A 930 33.38 49.60 73.34
C PHE A 930 32.21 48.62 73.51
N ALA A 931 31.40 48.80 74.55
CA ALA A 931 30.34 47.84 74.86
C ALA A 931 29.11 47.91 73.94
N ASN A 932 29.04 48.83 72.96
CA ASN A 932 27.95 48.87 71.98
C ASN A 932 28.47 49.07 70.54
N HIS A 933 28.10 48.13 69.66
CA HIS A 933 28.36 48.21 68.22
C HIS A 933 27.73 49.46 67.59
N PRO A 934 28.30 50.02 66.51
CA PRO A 934 27.74 51.21 65.86
C PRO A 934 26.29 50.99 65.39
N GLY A 935 25.41 51.97 65.62
CA GLY A 935 24.00 51.93 65.21
C GLY A 935 23.69 52.51 63.82
N GLY A 936 24.65 53.15 63.16
CA GLY A 936 24.49 53.77 61.84
C GLY A 936 25.80 54.36 61.30
N SER A 937 25.79 54.88 60.07
CA SER A 937 26.95 55.53 59.45
C SER A 937 26.56 56.85 58.78
N PHE A 938 27.32 57.91 59.04
CA PHE A 938 27.02 59.28 58.64
C PHE A 938 28.27 59.97 58.07
N ILE A 939 28.07 60.81 57.06
CA ILE A 939 29.09 61.69 56.50
C ILE A 939 28.60 63.13 56.65
N GLY A 940 29.49 63.99 57.11
CA GLY A 940 29.21 65.40 57.39
C GLY A 940 28.48 65.68 58.71
N ALA A 941 28.19 64.67 59.54
CA ALA A 941 27.67 64.83 60.92
C ALA A 941 27.85 63.55 61.76
N ALA A 942 27.59 63.65 63.08
CA ALA A 942 27.54 62.51 64.01
C ALA A 942 26.18 61.75 64.05
N GLY A 943 25.20 62.22 63.28
CA GLY A 943 23.84 61.66 63.24
C GLY A 943 22.87 62.56 62.50
N THR A 944 21.59 62.17 62.46
CA THR A 944 20.55 62.87 61.69
C THR A 944 20.10 64.22 62.26
N GLY A 945 20.50 64.56 63.50
CA GLY A 945 20.08 65.78 64.20
C GLY A 945 20.74 67.10 63.76
N GLY A 946 21.78 67.05 62.92
CA GLY A 946 22.36 68.22 62.23
C GLY A 946 23.06 69.30 63.09
N GLY A 947 23.12 69.17 64.42
CA GLY A 947 23.69 70.20 65.32
C GLY A 947 25.23 70.32 65.33
N GLU A 948 25.95 69.37 64.73
CA GLU A 948 27.42 69.27 64.73
C GLU A 948 27.97 69.03 63.31
N GLY A 949 27.31 69.60 62.30
CA GLY A 949 27.59 69.29 60.90
C GLY A 949 28.89 69.91 60.37
N PHE A 950 29.51 69.23 59.40
CA PHE A 950 30.68 69.70 58.68
C PHE A 950 30.35 70.88 57.78
N HIS A 951 31.23 71.87 57.76
CA HIS A 951 31.14 73.02 56.86
C HIS A 951 32.34 73.00 55.91
N GLY A 952 32.09 72.74 54.64
CA GLY A 952 33.12 72.50 53.64
C GLY A 952 32.71 71.50 52.57
N GLU A 953 33.68 71.01 51.81
CA GLU A 953 33.49 70.00 50.76
C GLU A 953 34.11 68.66 51.19
N ILE A 954 33.48 67.54 50.81
CA ILE A 954 34.01 66.19 51.08
C ILE A 954 33.94 65.37 49.79
N LYS A 955 34.97 64.56 49.53
CA LYS A 955 34.99 63.55 48.47
C LYS A 955 35.73 62.28 48.90
N ASP A 956 35.52 61.20 48.16
CA ASP A 956 36.33 59.98 48.27
C ASP A 956 36.36 59.39 49.69
N VAL A 957 35.17 59.19 50.27
CA VAL A 957 34.99 58.72 51.66
C VAL A 957 35.07 57.20 51.74
N ARG A 958 35.91 56.68 52.63
CA ARG A 958 36.21 55.24 52.73
C ARG A 958 36.22 54.76 54.18
N PHE A 959 35.71 53.54 54.37
CA PHE A 959 35.68 52.84 55.65
C PHE A 959 36.33 51.48 55.53
N TRP A 960 37.24 51.16 56.46
CA TRP A 960 38.03 49.93 56.46
C TRP A 960 37.96 49.20 57.80
N ASP A 961 37.90 47.87 57.75
CA ASP A 961 37.99 46.97 58.91
C ASP A 961 39.43 46.60 59.28
N THR A 962 40.39 47.42 58.86
CA THR A 962 41.81 47.25 59.14
C THR A 962 42.42 48.59 59.55
N ALA A 963 43.42 48.54 60.43
CA ALA A 963 44.25 49.70 60.71
C ALA A 963 45.19 49.96 59.51
N ARG A 964 45.02 51.09 58.82
CA ARG A 964 45.87 51.48 57.69
C ARG A 964 47.10 52.22 58.19
N THR A 965 48.26 51.96 57.61
CA THR A 965 49.49 52.69 57.96
C THR A 965 49.56 54.03 57.24
N SER A 966 50.36 54.97 57.75
CA SER A 966 50.64 56.26 57.07
C SER A 966 51.16 56.09 55.63
N SER A 967 51.92 55.03 55.37
CA SER A 967 52.37 54.68 54.02
C SER A 967 51.22 54.20 53.13
N ASP A 968 50.30 53.40 53.67
CA ASP A 968 49.12 52.97 52.93
C ASP A 968 48.23 54.16 52.58
N LEU A 969 48.03 55.09 53.52
CA LEU A 969 47.20 56.27 53.34
C LEU A 969 47.78 57.22 52.29
N SER A 970 49.07 57.57 52.41
CA SER A 970 49.74 58.45 51.44
C SER A 970 49.79 57.90 50.01
N GLN A 971 49.90 56.58 49.84
CA GLN A 971 49.92 55.94 48.52
C GLN A 971 48.53 55.80 47.90
N ASN A 972 47.49 55.65 48.72
CA ASN A 972 46.16 55.30 48.26
C ASN A 972 45.15 56.46 48.34
N MET A 973 45.46 57.57 48.99
CA MET A 973 44.53 58.70 49.14
C MET A 973 44.02 59.25 47.80
N ASN A 974 44.79 59.16 46.71
CA ASN A 974 44.36 59.60 45.37
C ASN A 974 44.02 58.43 44.43
N LYS A 975 44.01 57.19 44.93
CA LYS A 975 43.82 55.99 44.12
C LYS A 975 42.37 55.53 44.22
N ILE A 976 41.69 55.34 43.09
CA ILE A 976 40.42 54.60 43.10
C ILE A 976 40.71 53.14 43.45
N ILE A 977 40.09 52.69 44.52
CA ILE A 977 40.19 51.30 44.97
C ILE A 977 39.18 50.47 44.18
N THR A 978 39.65 49.46 43.47
CA THR A 978 38.81 48.50 42.73
C THR A 978 38.97 47.11 43.31
N SER A 979 38.15 46.15 42.86
CA SER A 979 38.21 44.74 43.30
C SER A 979 39.56 44.05 43.10
N SER A 980 40.47 44.67 42.35
CA SER A 980 41.85 44.21 42.15
C SER A 980 42.84 44.69 43.22
N ASP A 981 42.46 45.63 44.08
CA ASP A 981 43.35 46.17 45.11
C ASP A 981 43.56 45.17 46.27
N PRO A 982 44.80 44.95 46.73
CA PRO A 982 45.06 44.06 47.87
C PRO A 982 44.30 44.40 49.16
N ALA A 983 43.93 45.67 49.35
CA ALA A 983 43.15 46.12 50.50
C ALA A 983 41.62 46.00 50.29
N TRP A 984 41.14 45.66 49.09
CA TRP A 984 39.71 45.62 48.76
C TRP A 984 38.87 44.82 49.76
N ALA A 985 39.36 43.67 50.22
CA ALA A 985 38.62 42.81 51.14
C ALA A 985 38.33 43.46 52.50
N SER A 986 39.15 44.43 52.93
CA SER A 986 38.93 45.17 54.18
C SER A 986 38.17 46.49 54.00
N LEU A 987 37.90 46.93 52.76
CA LEU A 987 37.04 48.08 52.45
C LEU A 987 35.58 47.69 52.67
N LYS A 988 34.82 48.49 53.42
CA LYS A 988 33.42 48.19 53.80
C LYS A 988 32.40 49.20 53.31
N GLY A 989 32.84 50.41 53.06
CA GLY A 989 32.04 51.44 52.41
C GLY A 989 32.96 52.35 51.62
N TYR A 990 32.57 52.65 50.39
CA TYR A 990 33.34 53.54 49.54
C TYR A 990 32.42 54.43 48.70
N TRP A 991 32.30 55.70 49.08
CA TRP A 991 31.54 56.69 48.30
C TRP A 991 32.48 57.71 47.69
N ARG A 992 32.53 57.70 46.36
CA ARG A 992 33.37 58.63 45.59
C ARG A 992 32.82 60.05 45.63
N LEU A 993 31.50 60.19 45.81
CA LEU A 993 30.77 61.46 45.83
C LEU A 993 31.01 62.23 44.52
N ASN A 994 30.73 61.59 43.39
CA ASN A 994 30.99 62.12 42.04
C ASN A 994 29.81 62.02 41.07
N GLU A 995 28.64 61.62 41.54
CA GLU A 995 27.40 61.41 40.78
C GLU A 995 26.87 62.71 40.13
N GLY A 996 27.15 63.86 40.74
CA GLY A 996 26.90 65.19 40.17
C GLY A 996 25.47 65.68 40.14
N THR A 997 24.51 64.77 40.29
CA THR A 997 23.08 65.09 40.41
C THR A 997 22.38 64.07 41.29
N GLY A 998 21.16 64.38 41.72
CA GLY A 998 20.36 63.49 42.56
C GLY A 998 20.81 63.41 44.01
N SER A 999 20.18 62.52 44.77
CA SER A 999 20.34 62.39 46.22
C SER A 999 20.80 61.01 46.68
N SER A 1000 21.10 60.10 45.75
CA SER A 1000 21.58 58.74 46.02
C SER A 1000 23.05 58.62 45.59
N LEU A 1001 23.84 57.96 46.43
CA LEU A 1001 25.28 57.83 46.29
C LEU A 1001 25.63 56.34 46.27
N ALA A 1002 26.27 55.90 45.21
CA ALA A 1002 26.58 54.49 45.01
C ALA A 1002 27.77 54.05 45.87
N ASP A 1003 27.63 52.93 46.56
CA ASP A 1003 28.75 52.30 47.26
C ASP A 1003 29.63 51.53 46.27
N SER A 1004 30.82 52.07 46.04
CA SER A 1004 31.85 51.53 45.16
C SER A 1004 32.66 50.40 45.81
N SER A 1005 32.36 49.97 47.04
CA SER A 1005 33.07 48.86 47.72
C SER A 1005 32.52 47.48 47.36
N GLY A 1006 31.40 47.41 46.63
CA GLY A 1006 30.73 46.15 46.27
C GLY A 1006 29.81 45.57 47.36
N HIS A 1007 29.60 46.28 48.48
CA HIS A 1007 28.74 45.83 49.59
C HIS A 1007 27.31 46.38 49.50
N ASN A 1008 26.99 47.17 48.47
CA ASN A 1008 25.68 47.82 48.27
C ASN A 1008 25.24 48.71 49.44
N ASN A 1009 26.19 49.27 50.20
CA ASN A 1009 25.92 50.23 51.27
C ASN A 1009 25.62 51.63 50.69
N ASN A 1010 24.71 51.72 49.71
CA ASN A 1010 24.40 52.98 49.04
C ASN A 1010 23.95 54.03 50.06
N ALA A 1011 24.54 55.22 49.98
CA ALA A 1011 24.22 56.34 50.86
C ALA A 1011 23.20 57.27 50.20
N SER A 1012 22.60 58.15 51.00
CA SER A 1012 21.68 59.17 50.48
C SER A 1012 21.75 60.46 51.27
N PHE A 1013 21.40 61.56 50.61
CA PHE A 1013 21.22 62.85 51.27
C PHE A 1013 20.04 62.75 52.23
N TYR A 1014 20.28 63.02 53.51
CA TYR A 1014 19.24 62.97 54.53
C TYR A 1014 18.56 64.35 54.65
N VAL A 1015 17.25 64.39 54.47
CA VAL A 1015 16.45 65.63 54.48
C VAL A 1015 15.28 65.46 55.43
N ASP A 1016 15.48 65.84 56.69
CA ASP A 1016 14.40 65.95 57.70
C ASP A 1016 14.54 67.27 58.44
N GLY A 1017 13.92 68.33 57.92
CA GLY A 1017 13.98 69.69 58.47
C GLY A 1017 15.32 70.44 58.28
N GLN A 1018 16.35 69.80 57.71
CA GLN A 1018 17.66 70.39 57.39
C GLN A 1018 17.80 70.63 55.87
N ALA A 1019 18.70 71.54 55.46
CA ALA A 1019 19.07 71.66 54.04
C ALA A 1019 19.81 70.38 53.57
N ALA A 1020 19.69 70.03 52.28
CA ALA A 1020 20.44 68.92 51.69
C ALA A 1020 21.86 69.37 51.30
N PRO A 1021 22.85 68.46 51.26
CA PRO A 1021 24.12 68.72 50.59
C PRO A 1021 23.91 69.07 49.10
N VAL A 1022 24.84 69.82 48.51
CA VAL A 1022 24.73 70.29 47.11
C VAL A 1022 25.93 69.81 46.30
N TRP A 1023 25.68 69.42 45.04
CA TRP A 1023 26.73 69.09 44.07
C TRP A 1023 27.44 70.35 43.56
N VAL A 1024 28.76 70.34 43.58
CA VAL A 1024 29.59 71.41 43.02
C VAL A 1024 30.68 70.83 42.10
N ASP A 1025 31.03 71.59 41.06
CA ASP A 1025 32.06 71.24 40.08
C ASP A 1025 33.46 71.49 40.67
N ASP A 1026 34.24 70.42 40.86
CA ASP A 1026 35.59 70.45 41.47
C ASP A 1026 36.71 70.44 40.43
N ARG A 1027 36.51 71.01 39.23
CA ARG A 1027 37.58 71.13 38.21
C ARG A 1027 38.64 72.18 38.59
N GLY A 1028 39.42 71.85 39.62
CA GLY A 1028 40.78 72.28 39.87
C GLY A 1028 41.73 71.08 39.67
N THR A 1029 42.85 71.30 38.97
CA THR A 1029 43.83 70.28 38.57
C THR A 1029 44.20 69.25 39.65
N THR A 1030 43.89 67.97 39.44
CA THR A 1030 44.52 66.85 40.16
C THR A 1030 45.84 66.43 39.49
N PRO A 1031 46.81 65.86 40.24
CA PRO A 1031 48.20 65.69 39.80
C PRO A 1031 48.40 64.58 38.75
N ALA A 1032 49.56 64.61 38.08
CA ALA A 1032 50.02 63.59 37.13
C ALA A 1032 49.90 62.16 37.68
N GLY A 1033 49.01 61.40 37.06
CA GLY A 1033 48.50 60.09 37.46
C GLY A 1033 47.17 59.89 36.72
N ALA A 1034 46.61 58.69 36.67
CA ALA A 1034 45.43 58.43 35.87
C ALA A 1034 44.25 59.40 36.14
N VAL A 1035 43.46 59.71 35.10
CA VAL A 1035 42.34 60.66 35.13
C VAL A 1035 41.04 59.90 35.05
N ASP A 1036 40.13 60.16 35.96
CA ASP A 1036 38.77 59.64 35.94
C ASP A 1036 37.77 60.74 35.56
N GLY A 1037 36.69 60.35 34.92
CA GLY A 1037 35.56 61.22 34.69
C GLY A 1037 34.27 60.45 34.47
N HIS A 1038 33.21 61.20 34.22
CA HIS A 1038 31.88 60.63 34.09
C HIS A 1038 31.12 61.26 32.91
N LEU A 1039 30.43 60.41 32.16
CA LEU A 1039 29.57 60.78 31.05
C LEU A 1039 28.11 60.77 31.51
N GLN A 1040 27.46 61.91 31.31
CA GLN A 1040 26.01 62.03 31.39
C GLN A 1040 25.42 61.85 29.99
N VAL A 1041 24.47 60.93 29.89
CA VAL A 1041 23.72 60.69 28.66
C VAL A 1041 22.28 61.10 28.88
N SER A 1042 21.77 61.98 28.02
CA SER A 1042 20.34 62.26 27.95
C SER A 1042 19.80 61.77 26.61
N SER A 1043 18.79 60.91 26.69
CA SER A 1043 18.10 60.32 25.56
C SER A 1043 16.69 59.95 26.02
N GLY A 1044 15.71 60.06 25.13
CA GLY A 1044 14.37 59.50 25.35
C GLY A 1044 14.32 57.97 25.22
N LEU A 1045 15.45 57.34 24.87
CA LEU A 1045 15.64 55.92 24.60
C LEU A 1045 16.90 55.39 25.31
N GLY A 1046 17.00 54.07 25.55
CA GLY A 1046 18.24 53.45 26.03
C GLY A 1046 19.41 53.66 25.07
N VAL A 1047 20.64 53.75 25.61
CA VAL A 1047 21.87 53.96 24.83
C VAL A 1047 22.95 52.95 25.18
N THR A 1048 23.79 52.59 24.21
CA THR A 1048 25.02 51.84 24.43
C THR A 1048 26.21 52.79 24.39
N LEU A 1049 27.05 52.75 25.43
CA LEU A 1049 28.29 53.52 25.53
C LEU A 1049 29.51 52.70 25.11
N SER A 1050 30.39 53.27 24.29
CA SER A 1050 31.63 52.62 23.85
C SER A 1050 32.77 53.62 23.61
N ILE A 1051 34.01 53.13 23.56
CA ILE A 1051 35.15 53.89 23.06
C ILE A 1051 35.22 53.66 21.55
N LEU A 1052 34.90 54.70 20.77
CA LEU A 1052 34.94 54.69 19.31
C LEU A 1052 36.37 54.83 18.78
N THR A 1053 37.21 55.61 19.46
CA THR A 1053 38.62 55.79 19.11
C THR A 1053 39.45 55.78 20.37
N ALA A 1054 40.39 54.82 20.47
CA ALA A 1054 41.26 54.68 21.62
C ALA A 1054 42.28 55.82 21.73
N ALA A 1055 42.75 56.05 22.96
CA ALA A 1055 43.85 56.96 23.24
C ALA A 1055 45.18 56.41 22.65
N GLN A 1056 46.07 57.29 22.16
CA GLN A 1056 47.30 56.86 21.48
C GLN A 1056 48.50 56.69 22.43
N HIS A 1057 48.45 57.38 23.56
CA HIS A 1057 49.55 57.52 24.50
C HIS A 1057 49.14 57.16 25.93
N GLY A 1058 48.06 56.40 26.07
CA GLY A 1058 47.58 55.80 27.30
C GLY A 1058 46.48 54.78 27.03
N THR A 1059 45.96 54.18 28.10
CA THR A 1059 44.82 53.26 28.04
C THR A 1059 43.60 53.94 28.65
N ALA A 1060 42.53 54.06 27.87
CA ALA A 1060 41.23 54.50 28.37
C ALA A 1060 40.31 53.28 28.57
N THR A 1061 39.60 53.23 29.68
CA THR A 1061 38.50 52.29 29.92
C THR A 1061 37.21 53.06 30.17
N LEU A 1062 36.09 52.47 29.78
CA LEU A 1062 34.75 53.04 29.96
C LEU A 1062 33.84 51.95 30.52
N ASP A 1063 33.20 52.23 31.64
CA ASP A 1063 32.10 51.43 32.15
C ASP A 1063 30.83 51.87 31.41
N ALA A 1064 30.35 50.99 30.52
CA ALA A 1064 29.19 51.27 29.70
C ALA A 1064 27.87 51.40 30.48
N ALA A 1065 27.79 50.85 31.70
CA ALA A 1065 26.58 50.90 32.53
C ALA A 1065 26.51 52.19 33.36
N THR A 1066 27.66 52.63 33.87
CA THR A 1066 27.73 53.79 34.76
C THR A 1066 28.21 55.07 34.09
N GLY A 1067 28.71 55.03 32.86
CA GLY A 1067 29.27 56.21 32.18
C GLY A 1067 30.61 56.68 32.76
N ASN A 1068 31.14 55.98 33.77
CA ASN A 1068 32.45 56.27 34.35
C ASN A 1068 33.55 55.86 33.39
N TRP A 1069 34.51 56.74 33.15
CA TRP A 1069 35.69 56.44 32.37
C TRP A 1069 36.96 56.70 33.16
N HIS A 1070 38.01 55.97 32.81
CA HIS A 1070 39.33 56.07 33.40
C HIS A 1070 40.37 56.14 32.30
N TYR A 1071 41.37 57.01 32.42
CA TYR A 1071 42.48 57.14 31.51
C TYR A 1071 43.81 57.04 32.25
N ALA A 1072 44.64 56.06 31.89
CA ALA A 1072 45.99 55.90 32.41
C ALA A 1072 47.03 56.22 31.31
N PRO A 1073 47.87 57.25 31.44
CA PRO A 1073 48.91 57.54 30.45
C PRO A 1073 49.98 56.43 30.42
N ASN A 1074 50.57 56.19 29.26
CA ASN A 1074 51.70 55.29 29.12
C ASN A 1074 52.88 55.81 29.94
N ASN A 1075 53.67 54.88 30.51
CA ASN A 1075 54.79 55.25 31.37
C ASN A 1075 55.77 56.19 30.65
N GLY A 1076 56.03 57.37 31.23
CA GLY A 1076 56.92 58.40 30.67
C GLY A 1076 56.29 59.32 29.62
N PHE A 1077 55.00 59.17 29.28
CA PHE A 1077 54.32 60.09 28.37
C PHE A 1077 54.03 61.45 29.03
N LEU A 1078 54.46 62.52 28.36
CA LEU A 1078 54.23 63.92 28.71
C LEU A 1078 53.60 64.62 27.50
N GLY A 1079 52.44 65.23 27.67
CA GLY A 1079 51.67 65.84 26.58
C GLY A 1079 50.17 65.62 26.69
N HIS A 1080 49.45 66.05 25.66
CA HIS A 1080 48.01 65.82 25.51
C HIS A 1080 47.75 64.49 24.82
N ASP A 1081 46.73 63.78 25.29
CA ASP A 1081 46.15 62.62 24.60
C ASP A 1081 44.64 62.78 24.55
N SER A 1082 43.96 61.99 23.74
CA SER A 1082 42.51 62.03 23.62
C SER A 1082 41.94 60.71 23.16
N PHE A 1083 40.73 60.41 23.60
CA PHE A 1083 39.94 59.30 23.10
C PHE A 1083 38.51 59.77 22.79
N VAL A 1084 37.83 59.08 21.88
CA VAL A 1084 36.46 59.41 21.50
C VAL A 1084 35.54 58.36 22.06
N VAL A 1085 34.55 58.80 22.82
CA VAL A 1085 33.45 57.96 23.29
C VAL A 1085 32.21 58.19 22.43
N GLN A 1086 31.40 57.16 22.29
CA GLN A 1086 30.17 57.16 21.52
C GLN A 1086 29.01 56.70 22.39
N ALA A 1087 27.86 57.34 22.23
CA ALA A 1087 26.56 56.86 22.65
C ALA A 1087 25.75 56.60 21.40
N ASP A 1088 25.29 55.37 21.27
CA ASP A 1088 24.44 54.94 20.19
C ASP A 1088 23.13 54.44 20.80
N ASN A 1089 22.01 55.08 20.45
CA ASN A 1089 20.70 54.60 20.87
C ASN A 1089 20.25 53.37 20.06
N GLY A 1090 20.99 52.97 19.03
CA GLY A 1090 20.67 51.87 18.13
C GLY A 1090 19.70 52.26 17.01
N TYR A 1091 19.10 53.44 17.07
CA TYR A 1091 18.08 53.95 16.15
C TYR A 1091 18.63 55.07 15.25
N GLY A 1092 19.92 55.06 14.94
CA GLY A 1092 20.57 56.11 14.15
C GLY A 1092 20.86 57.40 14.91
N GLY A 1093 20.37 57.54 16.15
CA GLY A 1093 20.76 58.61 17.07
C GLY A 1093 22.11 58.31 17.69
N ILE A 1094 23.15 58.88 17.11
CA ILE A 1094 24.54 58.72 17.55
C ILE A 1094 25.06 60.06 18.04
N ALA A 1095 25.61 60.06 19.26
CA ALA A 1095 26.43 61.16 19.75
C ALA A 1095 27.85 60.67 20.00
N THR A 1096 28.83 61.52 19.73
CA THR A 1096 30.22 61.28 20.07
C THR A 1096 30.77 62.42 20.90
N LYS A 1097 31.62 62.10 21.87
CA LYS A 1097 32.35 63.08 22.68
C LYS A 1097 33.84 62.77 22.65
N THR A 1098 34.65 63.76 22.30
CA THR A 1098 36.11 63.67 22.45
C THR A 1098 36.48 64.06 23.87
N ILE A 1099 37.08 63.13 24.61
CA ILE A 1099 37.66 63.38 25.93
C ILE A 1099 39.14 63.71 25.72
N THR A 1100 39.57 64.87 26.20
CA THR A 1100 40.96 65.32 26.09
C THR A 1100 41.60 65.30 27.48
N VAL A 1101 42.76 64.66 27.57
CA VAL A 1101 43.52 64.47 28.81
C VAL A 1101 44.94 65.01 28.63
N ALA A 1102 45.59 65.42 29.71
CA ALA A 1102 46.94 65.99 29.67
C ALA A 1102 47.82 65.43 30.79
N SER A 1103 49.06 65.08 30.46
CA SER A 1103 50.11 64.65 31.40
C SER A 1103 51.20 65.72 31.48
N THR A 1104 51.40 66.35 32.66
CA THR A 1104 52.27 67.55 32.81
C THR A 1104 53.50 67.39 33.71
N GLY A 1105 53.78 66.20 34.27
CA GLY A 1105 55.12 65.85 34.77
C GLY A 1105 55.70 66.58 36.00
N THR A 1106 54.97 67.42 36.75
CA THR A 1106 55.50 68.09 37.95
C THR A 1106 54.51 68.09 39.12
N GLY A 1107 54.94 67.61 40.29
CA GLY A 1107 54.13 67.59 41.52
C GLY A 1107 53.94 68.97 42.16
N ALA A 1108 52.74 69.16 42.72
CA ALA A 1108 52.19 70.28 43.53
C ALA A 1108 51.52 71.48 42.82
N PHE A 1109 50.48 72.01 43.49
CA PHE A 1109 49.18 72.51 43.00
C PHE A 1109 49.04 74.04 42.74
N ASN A 1110 48.13 74.44 41.82
CA ASN A 1110 46.93 75.33 42.00
C ASN A 1110 46.35 75.83 40.64
N THR A 1111 45.01 75.88 40.52
CA THR A 1111 44.11 76.84 39.80
C THR A 1111 43.01 76.24 38.86
N ALA A 1112 41.87 76.97 38.76
CA ALA A 1112 40.61 76.71 38.03
C ALA A 1112 40.51 77.48 36.67
N PRO A 1113 39.37 77.49 35.93
CA PRO A 1113 38.64 76.40 35.25
C PRO A 1113 38.48 76.62 33.70
N PHE A 1114 38.22 75.55 32.92
CA PHE A 1114 37.89 75.61 31.48
C PHE A 1114 36.40 75.32 31.18
N SER A 1115 35.89 75.98 30.13
CA SER A 1115 34.48 76.07 29.72
C SER A 1115 33.92 74.77 29.08
N PRO A 1116 32.64 74.42 29.28
CA PRO A 1116 31.99 73.25 28.69
C PRO A 1116 31.63 73.47 27.21
N GLY A 1117 32.19 72.63 26.33
CA GLY A 1117 31.65 72.41 24.98
C GLY A 1117 30.67 71.25 24.99
N GLY A 1118 29.37 71.52 25.06
CA GLY A 1118 28.34 70.53 24.73
C GLY A 1118 28.39 70.25 23.23
N VAL A 1119 28.34 68.98 22.83
CA VAL A 1119 28.14 68.61 21.43
C VAL A 1119 26.69 68.17 21.29
N VAL A 1120 25.89 69.02 20.66
CA VAL A 1120 24.52 68.70 20.23
C VAL A 1120 24.62 68.26 18.78
N PHE A 1121 24.14 67.06 18.48
CA PHE A 1121 23.86 66.67 17.10
C PHE A 1121 22.36 66.90 16.89
N ASP A 1122 22.06 67.95 16.13
CA ASP A 1122 20.73 68.16 15.56
C ASP A 1122 20.67 67.41 14.22
N ALA A 1123 19.57 66.71 13.97
CA ALA A 1123 19.31 66.03 12.71
C ALA A 1123 18.28 66.83 11.91
#